data_AF-A0A0L0NFT0-F1
#
_entry.id   AF-A0A0L0NFT0-F1
#
_cell.length_a   1.000
_cell.length_b   1.000
_cell.length_c   1.000
_cell.angle_alpha   90.00
_cell.angle_beta   90.00
_cell.angle_gamma   90.00
#
_symmetry.space_group_name_H-M   'P 1'
#
loop_
_entity.id
_entity.type
_entity.pdbx_description
1 polymer ?
#
loop_
_entity_poly.entity_id
_entity_poly.type
_entity_poly.pdbx_seq_one_letter_code
_entity_poly.pdbx_strand_id
1 'polypeptide(L)'
;MGSSSDDLMEAFRRATEDLHICPNRVWAVAEEKLPKLLPTHNGTKHWTNAEVNSHESCTFDFCEYSQRDFTAVQQRHECKERNYMLLRSQFSRTILVNAASEGRSTVWSLAGNAMLEPHRPYMAVSHVWSDGTGTGAWRDGEVNECLYAFFQGIAKQFHCEGIWWDTLCIPRDKAARNKAIQNIQSNYQDARITLVHDIFLRNWDWCPETACFAILMSPWFSRGWTALELAKSRKVKVIFKGPRGPLIKDLDEHILAEENEPSSPRKEASRIIRNLRKGFTTLNDLLAVLRPRNTSWPKDRATISALLVGVTPEEMQQDTYKSILKKIGQVSPGHLFHNAATMSKGPSWCPTSLFSMPLDSSERLLTISDNGDLLGKWYRRKWDAKIGEKCFWDGMHPLIRRRIQDAFQRPEPCLLLAECGNARRALVVQKMQGTETLQVQYVGAVYFQDLAGDNWTPEEVIIHGSGNTGTGVWGGATHSNTKAMDKEEQSKSISSEMFRRAVWRGEAKPDGLDGLDELDEPDQLGQRPLHLAAERGDKLMVESLLRHKVDLHAQCKIGQTPLHRAAWGGSANVAKLLLREGSERTTKDTDGNIALHIAAQMGFEPVVQLFIEDKKSLVNAEGYNNLTPLHYATMNGHEEVAQLLMKEGAKLDAKDSAIGWTPLHCAVDHGVEGQVKFLVEHGADVNAECKFGWTPLHVAAMNGLEDVVRLLLGHKFKIKADKYGWTPRHFAEINGHSEVDFAA
;
A
#
# COMPACT_ATOMS: atom_id res chain seq x y z
N MET A 1 8.08 3.56 33.64
CA MET A 1 8.86 2.30 33.69
C MET A 1 8.99 1.76 32.28
N GLY A 2 10.16 1.96 31.65
CA GLY A 2 10.53 1.22 30.46
C GLY A 2 10.93 -0.21 30.86
N SER A 3 10.80 -1.16 29.95
CA SER A 3 11.57 -2.40 30.00
C SER A 3 13.05 -2.08 29.77
N SER A 4 13.96 -2.94 30.24
CA SER A 4 15.37 -2.85 29.84
C SER A 4 15.52 -3.18 28.35
N SER A 5 16.68 -2.85 27.77
CA SER A 5 17.02 -3.29 26.42
C SER A 5 17.08 -4.82 26.33
N ASP A 6 17.48 -5.47 27.41
CA ASP A 6 17.67 -6.92 27.48
C ASP A 6 16.31 -7.65 27.53
N ASP A 7 15.34 -7.12 28.29
CA ASP A 7 13.94 -7.59 28.27
C ASP A 7 13.34 -7.55 26.85
N LEU A 8 13.65 -6.48 26.09
CA LEU A 8 13.15 -6.31 24.71
C LEU A 8 13.81 -7.29 23.75
N MET A 9 15.12 -7.54 23.89
CA MET A 9 15.84 -8.50 23.06
C MET A 9 15.44 -9.95 23.34
N GLU A 10 15.27 -10.35 24.60
CA GLU A 10 14.78 -11.70 24.93
C GLU A 10 13.31 -11.88 24.53
N ALA A 11 12.47 -10.85 24.68
CA ALA A 11 11.13 -10.85 24.12
C ALA A 11 11.15 -11.05 22.60
N PHE A 12 12.00 -10.31 21.88
CA PHE A 12 12.16 -10.45 20.44
C PHE A 12 12.59 -11.86 20.04
N ARG A 13 13.62 -12.39 20.70
CA ARG A 13 14.13 -13.75 20.50
C ARG A 13 13.02 -14.80 20.68
N ARG A 14 12.26 -14.74 21.77
CA ARG A 14 11.12 -15.66 22.01
C ARG A 14 10.03 -15.55 20.94
N ALA A 15 9.77 -14.36 20.40
CA ALA A 15 8.80 -14.18 19.32
C ALA A 15 9.29 -14.77 17.98
N THR A 16 10.59 -14.65 17.67
CA THR A 16 11.17 -15.07 16.39
C THR A 16 11.65 -16.52 16.37
N GLU A 17 12.09 -17.07 17.51
CA GLU A 17 12.61 -18.44 17.64
C GLU A 17 11.55 -19.40 18.18
N ASP A 18 11.01 -19.15 19.37
CA ASP A 18 10.08 -20.09 20.03
C ASP A 18 8.71 -20.15 19.33
N LEU A 19 8.29 -19.05 18.69
CA LEU A 19 7.00 -18.91 18.00
C LEU A 19 7.12 -18.74 16.47
N HIS A 20 8.35 -18.72 15.94
CA HIS A 20 8.68 -18.57 14.50
C HIS A 20 8.02 -17.38 13.78
N ILE A 21 7.66 -16.30 14.51
CA ILE A 21 7.04 -15.11 13.92
C ILE A 21 8.13 -14.25 13.26
N CYS A 22 7.93 -13.82 12.03
CA CYS A 22 8.92 -13.02 11.30
C CYS A 22 9.34 -11.74 12.06
N PRO A 23 10.65 -11.45 12.18
CA PRO A 23 11.22 -10.24 12.78
C PRO A 23 10.49 -8.94 12.43
N ASN A 24 10.26 -8.68 11.13
CA ASN A 24 9.66 -7.42 10.66
C ASN A 24 8.19 -7.29 11.11
N ARG A 25 7.45 -8.41 11.23
CA ARG A 25 6.07 -8.40 11.77
C ARG A 25 6.06 -8.18 13.28
N VAL A 26 6.94 -8.86 14.01
CA VAL A 26 7.11 -8.68 15.46
C VAL A 26 7.36 -7.20 15.77
N TRP A 27 8.28 -6.57 15.05
CA TRP A 27 8.59 -5.15 15.22
C TRP A 27 7.40 -4.23 14.86
N ALA A 28 6.77 -4.43 13.69
CA ALA A 28 5.70 -3.56 13.20
C ALA A 28 4.40 -3.63 14.01
N VAL A 29 4.11 -4.75 14.66
CA VAL A 29 2.90 -4.94 15.50
C VAL A 29 3.13 -4.47 16.94
N ALA A 30 4.31 -4.74 17.51
CA ALA A 30 4.54 -4.61 18.95
C ALA A 30 5.47 -3.47 19.36
N GLU A 31 6.44 -3.08 18.53
CA GLU A 31 7.47 -2.08 18.87
C GLU A 31 8.10 -2.38 20.26
N GLU A 32 8.41 -1.35 21.05
CA GLU A 32 8.88 -1.44 22.45
C GLU A 32 7.90 -2.15 23.41
N LYS A 33 6.66 -2.45 23.00
CA LYS A 33 5.64 -3.06 23.86
C LYS A 33 5.67 -4.59 23.83
N LEU A 34 6.51 -5.20 23.00
CA LEU A 34 6.59 -6.66 22.84
C LEU A 34 6.71 -7.45 24.16
N PRO A 35 7.54 -7.06 25.16
CA PRO A 35 7.62 -7.75 26.45
C PRO A 35 6.29 -7.78 27.23
N LYS A 36 5.38 -6.84 26.94
CA LYS A 36 4.05 -6.70 27.56
C LYS A 36 2.94 -7.37 26.75
N LEU A 37 3.27 -7.98 25.61
CA LEU A 37 2.31 -8.65 24.72
C LEU A 37 2.54 -10.16 24.63
N LEU A 38 3.79 -10.62 24.78
CA LEU A 38 4.13 -12.05 24.69
C LEU A 38 3.53 -12.90 25.83
N PRO A 39 2.88 -14.03 25.52
CA PRO A 39 2.42 -14.97 26.53
C PRO A 39 3.54 -15.52 27.42
N THR A 40 3.20 -15.78 28.68
CA THR A 40 4.05 -16.44 29.70
C THR A 40 4.01 -17.97 29.62
N HIS A 41 3.06 -18.55 28.86
CA HIS A 41 2.83 -19.99 28.80
C HIS A 41 3.70 -20.70 27.76
N ASN A 42 4.79 -21.33 28.20
CA ASN A 42 5.74 -22.05 27.35
C ASN A 42 5.23 -23.43 26.80
N GLY A 43 3.93 -23.72 26.88
CA GLY A 43 3.39 -25.06 26.60
C GLY A 43 3.24 -25.46 25.13
N THR A 44 3.48 -24.57 24.17
CA THR A 44 3.09 -24.76 22.75
C THR A 44 4.28 -25.05 21.83
N LYS A 45 4.81 -26.28 21.87
CA LYS A 45 5.67 -26.83 20.80
C LYS A 45 4.83 -27.10 19.54
N HIS A 46 4.41 -26.06 18.82
CA HIS A 46 3.28 -26.16 17.85
C HIS A 46 3.60 -25.76 16.40
N TRP A 47 4.87 -25.55 16.04
CA TRP A 47 5.32 -25.45 14.64
C TRP A 47 6.32 -26.57 14.29
N THR A 48 5.91 -27.82 14.46
CA THR A 48 6.79 -29.00 14.23
C THR A 48 6.97 -29.37 12.75
N ASN A 49 7.08 -28.38 11.86
CA ASN A 49 7.56 -28.53 10.49
C ASN A 49 8.89 -27.76 10.38
N ALA A 50 10.02 -28.45 10.55
CA ALA A 50 11.36 -27.87 10.61
C ALA A 50 11.90 -27.36 9.25
N GLU A 51 11.02 -27.16 8.27
CA GLU A 51 11.33 -26.89 6.87
C GLU A 51 10.68 -25.60 6.35
N VAL A 52 9.74 -25.01 7.09
CA VAL A 52 9.10 -23.74 6.70
C VAL A 52 9.98 -22.58 7.14
N ASN A 53 10.59 -21.86 6.20
CA ASN A 53 11.31 -20.64 6.54
C ASN A 53 10.33 -19.62 7.14
N SER A 54 10.75 -18.90 8.19
CA SER A 54 9.93 -17.90 8.91
C SER A 54 9.40 -16.74 8.03
N HIS A 55 9.85 -16.67 6.78
CA HIS A 55 9.46 -15.70 5.77
C HIS A 55 8.47 -16.24 4.71
N GLU A 56 8.36 -17.55 4.47
CA GLU A 56 7.43 -18.14 3.49
C GLU A 56 5.95 -18.02 3.89
N SER A 57 5.71 -18.01 5.20
CA SER A 57 4.44 -17.70 5.86
C SER A 57 4.34 -16.24 6.32
N CYS A 58 5.39 -15.42 6.11
CA CYS A 58 5.37 -14.00 6.48
C CYS A 58 4.64 -13.16 5.45
N THR A 59 3.32 -13.24 5.49
CA THR A 59 2.40 -12.46 4.67
C THR A 59 2.25 -11.02 5.24
N PHE A 60 3.35 -10.40 5.62
CA PHE A 60 3.42 -8.98 5.99
C PHE A 60 3.87 -8.23 4.74
N ASP A 61 3.04 -7.31 4.25
CA ASP A 61 3.08 -6.74 2.89
C ASP A 61 4.41 -6.04 2.49
N PHE A 62 5.38 -5.92 3.41
CA PHE A 62 6.71 -5.34 3.20
C PHE A 62 7.84 -6.15 3.88
N CYS A 63 7.72 -7.49 3.91
CA CYS A 63 8.83 -8.35 4.33
C CYS A 63 9.78 -8.59 3.14
N GLU A 64 10.91 -7.86 3.10
CA GLU A 64 11.92 -7.94 2.02
C GLU A 64 12.50 -9.35 1.79
N TYR A 65 12.47 -10.19 2.82
CA TYR A 65 12.89 -11.60 2.79
C TYR A 65 11.80 -12.56 2.30
N SER A 66 10.56 -12.10 2.11
CA SER A 66 9.46 -12.90 1.58
C SER A 66 9.31 -12.64 0.08
N GLN A 67 9.86 -13.54 -0.74
CA GLN A 67 9.83 -13.44 -2.21
C GLN A 67 8.46 -13.80 -2.83
N ARG A 68 7.39 -13.76 -2.04
CA ARG A 68 6.08 -14.31 -2.38
C ARG A 68 5.10 -13.18 -2.67
N ASP A 69 4.60 -13.09 -3.89
CA ASP A 69 3.46 -12.21 -4.19
C ASP A 69 2.20 -12.75 -3.48
N PHE A 70 1.81 -12.07 -2.41
CA PHE A 70 0.62 -12.42 -1.65
C PHE A 70 -0.69 -12.14 -2.39
N THR A 71 -0.69 -11.30 -3.43
CA THR A 71 -1.89 -11.06 -4.26
C THR A 71 -2.19 -12.21 -5.22
N ALA A 72 -1.17 -12.99 -5.58
CA ALA A 72 -1.21 -14.12 -6.52
C ALA A 72 -1.22 -15.51 -5.87
N VAL A 73 -1.42 -15.61 -4.55
CA VAL A 73 -1.48 -16.91 -3.85
C VAL A 73 -2.72 -17.71 -4.30
N GLN A 74 -2.55 -19.00 -4.62
CA GLN A 74 -3.66 -19.94 -4.86
C GLN A 74 -4.65 -19.95 -3.70
N GLN A 75 -5.94 -19.86 -4.01
CA GLN A 75 -7.01 -19.94 -3.00
C GLN A 75 -6.95 -21.27 -2.25
N ARG A 76 -7.02 -21.20 -0.92
CA ARG A 76 -7.13 -22.41 -0.10
C ARG A 76 -8.43 -23.18 -0.39
N HIS A 77 -8.28 -24.48 -0.63
CA HIS A 77 -9.36 -25.44 -0.73
C HIS A 77 -9.66 -26.10 0.63
N GLU A 78 -10.94 -26.38 0.89
CA GLU A 78 -11.40 -27.17 2.04
C GLU A 78 -11.84 -28.60 1.67
N CYS A 79 -11.88 -28.94 0.37
CA CYS A 79 -12.02 -30.32 -0.10
C CYS A 79 -10.70 -31.09 -0.05
N LYS A 80 -10.77 -32.42 0.07
CA LYS A 80 -9.59 -33.32 0.02
C LYS A 80 -9.27 -33.85 -1.37
N GLU A 81 -10.19 -33.68 -2.32
CA GLU A 81 -10.10 -34.21 -3.68
C GLU A 81 -9.59 -33.12 -4.63
N ARG A 82 -8.79 -33.52 -5.63
CA ARG A 82 -8.10 -32.60 -6.58
C ARG A 82 -9.01 -31.99 -7.65
N ASN A 83 -10.31 -32.30 -7.66
CA ASN A 83 -11.26 -31.74 -8.63
C ASN A 83 -11.64 -30.31 -8.23
N TYR A 84 -10.77 -29.35 -8.56
CA TYR A 84 -10.88 -27.94 -8.18
C TYR A 84 -11.97 -27.20 -8.97
N MET A 85 -13.23 -27.40 -8.61
CA MET A 85 -14.34 -26.66 -9.21
C MET A 85 -14.35 -25.19 -8.77
N LEU A 86 -14.58 -24.29 -9.73
CA LEU A 86 -14.71 -22.85 -9.55
C LEU A 86 -16.17 -22.43 -9.74
N LEU A 87 -16.62 -21.37 -9.05
CA LEU A 87 -18.00 -20.85 -9.05
C LEU A 87 -18.37 -20.07 -10.31
N ARG A 88 -18.11 -20.69 -11.47
CA ARG A 88 -18.39 -20.12 -12.79
C ARG A 88 -19.90 -19.87 -12.94
N SER A 89 -20.24 -18.69 -13.45
CA SER A 89 -21.60 -18.25 -13.80
C SER A 89 -22.62 -18.10 -12.66
N GLN A 90 -22.27 -18.35 -11.40
CA GLN A 90 -23.23 -18.19 -10.29
C GLN A 90 -23.52 -16.72 -9.96
N PHE A 91 -22.47 -15.90 -9.83
CA PHE A 91 -22.57 -14.49 -9.41
C PHE A 91 -22.59 -13.54 -10.62
N SER A 92 -23.76 -13.04 -10.98
CA SER A 92 -23.92 -12.18 -12.17
C SER A 92 -23.31 -10.78 -11.97
N ARG A 93 -22.19 -10.51 -12.67
CA ARG A 93 -21.52 -9.20 -12.69
C ARG A 93 -22.46 -8.05 -13.05
N THR A 94 -23.40 -8.25 -13.98
CA THR A 94 -24.37 -7.21 -14.38
C THR A 94 -25.31 -6.83 -13.23
N ILE A 95 -25.77 -7.82 -12.45
CA ILE A 95 -26.63 -7.57 -11.27
C ILE A 95 -25.83 -6.80 -10.19
N LEU A 96 -24.57 -7.20 -9.96
CA LEU A 96 -23.67 -6.54 -8.99
C LEU A 96 -23.33 -5.10 -9.37
N VAL A 97 -22.96 -4.85 -10.64
CA VAL A 97 -22.63 -3.50 -11.13
C VAL A 97 -23.85 -2.59 -11.06
N ASN A 98 -25.04 -3.06 -11.43
CA ASN A 98 -26.27 -2.27 -11.34
C ASN A 98 -26.62 -1.95 -9.88
N ALA A 99 -26.62 -2.94 -8.99
CA ALA A 99 -26.89 -2.73 -7.57
C ALA A 99 -25.93 -1.71 -6.93
N ALA A 100 -24.62 -1.85 -7.14
CA ALA A 100 -23.62 -0.92 -6.63
C ALA A 100 -23.73 0.49 -7.27
N SER A 101 -24.09 0.58 -8.56
CA SER A 101 -24.28 1.85 -9.27
C SER A 101 -25.51 2.62 -8.76
N GLU A 102 -26.58 1.91 -8.43
CA GLU A 102 -27.81 2.45 -7.83
C GLU A 102 -27.68 2.71 -6.32
N GLY A 103 -26.57 2.30 -5.68
CA GLY A 103 -26.36 2.42 -4.23
C GLY A 103 -27.13 1.41 -3.39
N ARG A 104 -27.66 0.34 -4.01
CA ARG A 104 -28.31 -0.79 -3.33
C ARG A 104 -27.27 -1.71 -2.68
N SER A 105 -27.76 -2.58 -1.79
CA SER A 105 -26.98 -3.66 -1.18
C SER A 105 -26.27 -4.51 -2.24
N THR A 106 -25.00 -4.86 -1.99
CA THR A 106 -24.22 -5.81 -2.82
C THR A 106 -24.10 -7.20 -2.17
N VAL A 107 -24.86 -7.46 -1.11
CA VAL A 107 -24.97 -8.76 -0.45
C VAL A 107 -25.63 -9.76 -1.40
N TRP A 108 -24.99 -10.90 -1.65
CA TRP A 108 -25.61 -12.00 -2.40
C TRP A 108 -26.45 -12.88 -1.47
N SER A 109 -27.55 -13.43 -1.99
CA SER A 109 -28.19 -14.62 -1.39
C SER A 109 -27.22 -15.80 -1.33
N LEU A 110 -27.45 -16.77 -0.44
CA LEU A 110 -26.60 -17.97 -0.34
C LEU A 110 -26.57 -18.81 -1.63
N ALA A 111 -27.56 -18.65 -2.51
CA ALA A 111 -27.60 -19.31 -3.82
C ALA A 111 -26.84 -18.52 -4.91
N GLY A 112 -26.30 -17.33 -4.60
CA GLY A 112 -25.53 -16.47 -5.50
C GLY A 112 -26.28 -15.88 -6.70
N ASN A 113 -27.53 -16.29 -6.92
CA ASN A 113 -28.33 -15.98 -8.11
C ASN A 113 -29.02 -14.61 -8.07
N ALA A 114 -29.16 -14.01 -6.89
CA ALA A 114 -29.81 -12.71 -6.68
C ALA A 114 -29.20 -11.96 -5.50
N MET A 115 -29.27 -10.62 -5.56
CA MET A 115 -29.00 -9.74 -4.41
C MET A 115 -29.99 -10.05 -3.28
N LEU A 116 -29.52 -9.94 -2.04
CA LEU A 116 -30.34 -10.16 -0.86
C LEU A 116 -31.18 -8.90 -0.55
N GLU A 117 -32.47 -9.10 -0.29
CA GLU A 117 -33.39 -8.02 0.11
C GLU A 117 -32.96 -7.33 1.42
N PRO A 118 -33.25 -6.02 1.60
CA PRO A 118 -32.96 -5.29 2.83
C PRO A 118 -33.49 -6.00 4.09
N HIS A 119 -32.76 -5.82 5.19
CA HIS A 119 -33.05 -6.39 6.53
C HIS A 119 -33.02 -7.92 6.63
N ARG A 120 -32.85 -8.68 5.53
CA ARG A 120 -32.58 -10.12 5.60
C ARG A 120 -31.17 -10.37 6.16
N PRO A 121 -30.97 -11.42 6.98
CA PRO A 121 -29.71 -11.65 7.66
C PRO A 121 -28.63 -12.22 6.73
N TYR A 122 -27.41 -11.70 6.82
CA TYR A 122 -26.26 -12.22 6.11
C TYR A 122 -25.01 -12.30 6.99
N MET A 123 -24.05 -13.11 6.56
CA MET A 123 -22.71 -13.18 7.12
C MET A 123 -21.76 -12.33 6.28
N ALA A 124 -21.02 -11.42 6.92
CA ALA A 124 -19.88 -10.77 6.27
C ALA A 124 -18.62 -11.65 6.40
N VAL A 125 -17.78 -11.72 5.37
CA VAL A 125 -16.49 -12.42 5.37
C VAL A 125 -15.38 -11.39 5.33
N SER A 126 -14.60 -11.35 6.40
CA SER A 126 -13.44 -10.48 6.61
C SER A 126 -12.19 -11.34 6.51
N HIS A 127 -11.33 -11.08 5.51
CA HIS A 127 -10.29 -12.01 5.08
C HIS A 127 -8.95 -11.32 4.76
N VAL A 128 -7.95 -12.10 4.35
CA VAL A 128 -6.62 -11.61 3.94
C VAL A 128 -6.04 -12.45 2.79
N TRP A 129 -5.22 -11.84 1.93
CA TRP A 129 -4.64 -12.47 0.74
C TRP A 129 -3.67 -13.64 1.01
N SER A 130 -3.31 -13.91 2.27
CA SER A 130 -2.31 -14.91 2.67
C SER A 130 -2.66 -16.36 2.30
N ASP A 131 -3.92 -16.65 2.03
CA ASP A 131 -4.42 -17.93 1.50
C ASP A 131 -5.21 -17.77 0.19
N GLY A 132 -4.90 -16.70 -0.56
CA GLY A 132 -5.43 -16.43 -1.90
C GLY A 132 -6.86 -15.90 -1.93
N THR A 133 -7.54 -15.75 -0.78
CA THR A 133 -9.00 -15.57 -0.70
C THR A 133 -9.56 -14.20 -1.11
N GLY A 134 -8.76 -13.36 -1.80
CA GLY A 134 -9.09 -11.97 -2.05
C GLY A 134 -8.85 -11.40 -3.44
N THR A 135 -9.22 -10.13 -3.53
CA THR A 135 -9.36 -9.28 -4.73
C THR A 135 -8.09 -9.00 -5.56
N GLY A 136 -6.98 -9.70 -5.30
CA GLY A 136 -5.69 -9.53 -5.98
C GLY A 136 -5.68 -10.08 -7.41
N ALA A 137 -5.58 -11.41 -7.56
CA ALA A 137 -5.41 -12.07 -8.86
C ALA A 137 -6.70 -12.62 -9.52
N TRP A 138 -7.67 -13.08 -8.73
CA TRP A 138 -8.78 -13.92 -9.23
C TRP A 138 -9.83 -13.13 -10.00
N ARG A 139 -10.30 -13.62 -11.17
CA ARG A 139 -11.40 -13.02 -11.97
C ARG A 139 -12.76 -13.28 -11.31
N ASP A 140 -13.79 -12.54 -11.72
CA ASP A 140 -15.13 -12.63 -11.12
C ASP A 140 -15.72 -14.05 -11.32
N GLY A 141 -15.96 -14.79 -10.22
CA GLY A 141 -16.41 -16.19 -10.27
C GLY A 141 -15.30 -17.24 -10.26
N GLU A 142 -14.02 -16.85 -10.17
CA GLU A 142 -12.88 -17.75 -9.93
C GLU A 142 -12.64 -18.03 -8.45
N VAL A 143 -13.67 -17.84 -7.61
CA VAL A 143 -13.68 -18.38 -6.24
C VAL A 143 -13.89 -19.89 -6.30
N ASN A 144 -13.10 -20.67 -5.56
CA ASN A 144 -13.28 -22.11 -5.52
C ASN A 144 -14.55 -22.52 -4.76
N GLU A 145 -15.23 -23.55 -5.27
CA GLU A 145 -16.56 -23.95 -4.79
C GLU A 145 -16.51 -24.46 -3.34
N CYS A 146 -15.49 -25.23 -2.98
CA CYS A 146 -15.42 -25.85 -1.66
C CYS A 146 -15.23 -24.83 -0.51
N LEU A 147 -14.51 -23.74 -0.75
CA LEU A 147 -14.34 -22.63 0.21
C LEU A 147 -15.65 -21.84 0.36
N TYR A 148 -16.36 -21.56 -0.73
CA TYR A 148 -17.66 -20.91 -0.63
C TYR A 148 -18.71 -21.82 0.01
N ALA A 149 -18.70 -23.13 -0.27
CA ALA A 149 -19.55 -24.12 0.40
C ALA A 149 -19.26 -24.19 1.92
N PHE A 150 -17.99 -24.07 2.32
CA PHE A 150 -17.58 -23.91 3.72
C PHE A 150 -18.16 -22.63 4.34
N PHE A 151 -18.04 -21.47 3.67
CA PHE A 151 -18.66 -20.23 4.12
C PHE A 151 -20.21 -20.30 4.16
N GLN A 152 -20.85 -20.92 3.17
CA GLN A 152 -22.29 -21.19 3.19
C GLN A 152 -22.68 -22.05 4.40
N GLY A 153 -21.90 -23.08 4.73
CA GLY A 153 -22.13 -23.95 5.88
C GLY A 153 -22.13 -23.16 7.19
N ILE A 154 -21.14 -22.29 7.38
CA ILE A 154 -21.05 -21.40 8.55
C ILE A 154 -22.20 -20.37 8.55
N ALA A 155 -22.51 -19.76 7.41
CA ALA A 155 -23.63 -18.82 7.29
C ALA A 155 -24.97 -19.49 7.68
N LYS A 156 -25.21 -20.72 7.23
CA LYS A 156 -26.38 -21.55 7.61
C LYS A 156 -26.39 -21.86 9.11
N GLN A 157 -25.24 -22.13 9.73
CA GLN A 157 -25.11 -22.34 11.18
C GLN A 157 -25.54 -21.10 12.00
N PHE A 158 -25.33 -19.89 11.48
CA PHE A 158 -25.78 -18.63 12.10
C PHE A 158 -27.12 -18.11 11.51
N HIS A 159 -27.88 -19.00 10.85
CA HIS A 159 -29.19 -18.75 10.24
C HIS A 159 -29.22 -17.58 9.22
N CYS A 160 -28.10 -17.29 8.57
CA CYS A 160 -28.00 -16.27 7.53
C CYS A 160 -28.59 -16.78 6.21
N GLU A 161 -29.21 -15.87 5.44
CA GLU A 161 -29.81 -16.11 4.14
C GLU A 161 -28.93 -15.62 2.97
N GLY A 162 -27.92 -14.81 3.27
CA GLY A 162 -26.92 -14.34 2.32
C GLY A 162 -25.50 -14.29 2.87
N ILE A 163 -24.56 -13.97 1.98
CA ILE A 163 -23.15 -13.70 2.27
C ILE A 163 -22.76 -12.36 1.65
N TRP A 164 -22.00 -11.59 2.40
CA TRP A 164 -21.20 -10.48 1.88
C TRP A 164 -19.73 -10.85 1.99
N TRP A 165 -19.04 -10.94 0.86
CA TRP A 165 -17.60 -11.20 0.78
C TRP A 165 -17.08 -10.32 -0.34
N ASP A 166 -16.13 -9.43 -0.06
CA ASP A 166 -15.65 -8.41 -0.99
C ASP A 166 -15.20 -8.98 -2.35
N THR A 167 -14.56 -10.15 -2.35
CA THR A 167 -14.18 -10.93 -3.56
C THR A 167 -15.36 -11.26 -4.49
N LEU A 168 -16.60 -11.30 -3.98
CA LEU A 168 -17.84 -11.54 -4.73
C LEU A 168 -18.80 -10.33 -4.76
N CYS A 169 -18.62 -9.37 -3.85
CA CYS A 169 -19.58 -8.30 -3.54
C CYS A 169 -19.06 -6.88 -3.82
N ILE A 170 -17.85 -6.73 -4.37
CA ILE A 170 -17.33 -5.46 -4.88
C ILE A 170 -17.09 -5.59 -6.40
N PRO A 171 -17.75 -4.77 -7.25
CA PRO A 171 -17.59 -4.86 -8.70
C PRO A 171 -16.22 -4.34 -9.16
N ARG A 172 -15.76 -4.80 -10.34
CA ARG A 172 -14.54 -4.30 -10.99
C ARG A 172 -14.65 -2.90 -11.59
N ASP A 173 -15.86 -2.50 -12.03
CA ASP A 173 -16.05 -1.18 -12.65
C ASP A 173 -15.64 -0.05 -11.71
N LYS A 174 -14.85 0.91 -12.19
CA LYS A 174 -14.25 1.96 -11.35
C LYS A 174 -15.29 2.83 -10.64
N ALA A 175 -16.43 3.13 -11.26
CA ALA A 175 -17.46 3.99 -10.67
C ALA A 175 -18.31 3.23 -9.64
N ALA A 176 -18.79 2.04 -10.01
CA ALA A 176 -19.54 1.15 -9.14
C ALA A 176 -18.70 0.67 -7.94
N ARG A 177 -17.40 0.41 -8.15
CA ARG A 177 -16.44 0.02 -7.11
C ARG A 177 -16.26 1.11 -6.07
N ASN A 178 -16.08 2.36 -6.51
CA ASN A 178 -15.95 3.50 -5.60
C ASN A 178 -17.21 3.66 -4.72
N LYS A 179 -18.41 3.51 -5.30
CA LYS A 179 -19.68 3.51 -4.55
C LYS A 179 -19.78 2.34 -3.56
N ALA A 180 -19.41 1.12 -3.98
CA ALA A 180 -19.41 -0.05 -3.09
C ALA A 180 -18.43 0.10 -1.91
N ILE A 181 -17.22 0.61 -2.16
CA ILE A 181 -16.23 0.89 -1.11
C ILE A 181 -16.72 2.00 -0.16
N GLN A 182 -17.39 3.04 -0.65
CA GLN A 182 -17.99 4.08 0.19
C GLN A 182 -19.12 3.59 1.10
N ASN A 183 -19.67 2.38 0.85
CA ASN A 183 -20.71 1.73 1.65
C ASN A 183 -20.21 0.50 2.44
N ILE A 184 -18.91 0.16 2.35
CA ILE A 184 -18.35 -1.09 2.91
C ILE A 184 -18.58 -1.24 4.42
N GLN A 185 -18.50 -0.13 5.15
CA GLN A 185 -18.76 -0.05 6.60
C GLN A 185 -20.18 -0.49 6.96
N SER A 186 -21.17 -0.20 6.10
CA SER A 186 -22.57 -0.54 6.33
C SER A 186 -22.80 -2.05 6.18
N ASN A 187 -22.11 -2.70 5.24
CA ASN A 187 -22.18 -4.14 5.06
C ASN A 187 -21.64 -4.89 6.29
N TYR A 188 -20.54 -4.41 6.88
CA TYR A 188 -20.06 -4.96 8.16
C TYR A 188 -20.96 -4.60 9.34
N GLN A 189 -21.53 -3.39 9.36
CA GLN A 189 -22.41 -2.91 10.43
C GLN A 189 -23.74 -3.66 10.48
N ASP A 190 -24.31 -4.06 9.35
CA ASP A 190 -25.65 -4.67 9.28
C ASP A 190 -25.63 -6.19 9.07
N ALA A 191 -24.45 -6.79 8.90
CA ALA A 191 -24.27 -8.24 8.97
C ALA A 191 -24.68 -8.79 10.36
N ARG A 192 -25.30 -9.98 10.37
CA ARG A 192 -25.64 -10.69 11.62
C ARG A 192 -24.40 -11.14 12.37
N ILE A 193 -23.39 -11.58 11.62
CA ILE A 193 -22.04 -11.89 12.09
C ILE A 193 -21.02 -11.51 11.01
N THR A 194 -19.83 -11.11 11.45
CA THR A 194 -18.64 -11.02 10.60
C THR A 194 -17.72 -12.18 10.94
N LEU A 195 -17.47 -13.04 9.95
CA LEU A 195 -16.56 -14.18 10.05
C LEU A 195 -15.14 -13.73 9.65
N VAL A 196 -14.19 -13.93 10.54
CA VAL A 196 -12.77 -13.65 10.31
C VAL A 196 -12.08 -14.90 9.77
N HIS A 197 -11.49 -14.76 8.58
CA HIS A 197 -10.84 -15.82 7.83
C HIS A 197 -9.38 -15.48 7.56
N ASP A 198 -8.48 -16.12 8.30
CA ASP A 198 -7.04 -15.87 8.24
C ASP A 198 -6.30 -17.21 8.45
N ILE A 199 -5.40 -17.59 7.55
CA ILE A 199 -4.76 -18.91 7.59
C ILE A 199 -3.85 -19.12 8.80
N PHE A 200 -3.25 -18.05 9.34
CA PHE A 200 -2.43 -18.12 10.55
C PHE A 200 -3.32 -18.38 11.76
N LEU A 201 -4.45 -17.68 11.91
CA LEU A 201 -5.45 -17.97 12.95
C LEU A 201 -6.08 -19.36 12.79
N ARG A 202 -6.43 -19.77 11.56
CA ARG A 202 -6.98 -21.11 11.28
C ARG A 202 -6.02 -22.26 11.58
N ASN A 203 -4.71 -21.98 11.65
CA ASN A 203 -3.68 -22.94 12.05
C ASN A 203 -3.24 -22.78 13.53
N TRP A 204 -3.64 -21.70 14.22
CA TRP A 204 -3.34 -21.45 15.63
C TRP A 204 -4.27 -22.25 16.55
N ASP A 205 -3.71 -23.12 17.39
CA ASP A 205 -4.48 -23.94 18.34
C ASP A 205 -5.23 -23.08 19.37
N TRP A 206 -6.54 -23.33 19.52
CA TRP A 206 -7.37 -22.52 20.42
C TRP A 206 -6.91 -22.58 21.89
N CYS A 207 -6.50 -21.42 22.40
CA CYS A 207 -6.10 -21.18 23.78
C CYS A 207 -6.52 -19.73 24.15
N PRO A 208 -7.41 -19.52 25.14
CA PRO A 208 -7.90 -18.18 25.51
C PRO A 208 -6.77 -17.19 25.85
N GLU A 209 -5.71 -17.69 26.49
CA GLU A 209 -4.56 -16.93 26.98
C GLU A 209 -3.74 -16.34 25.82
N THR A 210 -3.63 -17.08 24.71
CA THR A 210 -2.87 -16.68 23.52
C THR A 210 -3.72 -16.08 22.42
N ALA A 211 -5.04 -16.32 22.39
CA ALA A 211 -5.93 -15.88 21.30
C ALA A 211 -5.86 -14.38 20.99
N CYS A 212 -5.70 -13.52 22.00
CA CYS A 212 -5.50 -12.08 21.78
C CYS A 212 -4.16 -11.76 21.10
N PHE A 213 -3.07 -12.42 21.51
CA PHE A 213 -1.75 -12.26 20.90
C PHE A 213 -1.72 -12.82 19.46
N ALA A 214 -2.33 -13.98 19.24
CA ALA A 214 -2.51 -14.58 17.92
C ALA A 214 -3.27 -13.64 16.98
N ILE A 215 -4.35 -12.99 17.46
CA ILE A 215 -5.04 -11.95 16.70
C ILE A 215 -4.09 -10.81 16.35
N LEU A 216 -3.36 -10.22 17.31
CA LEU A 216 -2.44 -9.11 17.00
C LEU A 216 -1.38 -9.48 15.96
N MET A 217 -0.83 -10.69 16.03
CA MET A 217 0.22 -11.20 15.15
C MET A 217 -0.31 -11.81 13.84
N SER A 218 -1.63 -11.84 13.64
CA SER A 218 -2.23 -12.35 12.41
C SER A 218 -1.99 -11.40 11.22
N PRO A 219 -1.79 -11.95 10.01
CA PRO A 219 -1.79 -11.17 8.76
C PRO A 219 -2.97 -10.22 8.65
N TRP A 220 -4.18 -10.75 8.85
CA TRP A 220 -5.45 -10.03 8.82
C TRP A 220 -5.44 -8.80 9.72
N PHE A 221 -5.09 -8.95 11.01
CA PHE A 221 -5.11 -7.83 11.94
C PHE A 221 -4.07 -6.75 11.62
N SER A 222 -3.03 -7.03 10.85
CA SER A 222 -2.05 -5.99 10.47
C SER A 222 -2.64 -4.91 9.53
N ARG A 223 -3.69 -5.25 8.77
CA ARG A 223 -4.24 -4.40 7.70
C ARG A 223 -5.11 -3.25 8.23
N GLY A 224 -5.04 -2.12 7.56
CA GLY A 224 -5.85 -0.94 7.84
C GLY A 224 -7.35 -1.17 7.65
N TRP A 225 -7.76 -1.84 6.56
CA TRP A 225 -9.17 -2.10 6.28
C TRP A 225 -9.84 -2.87 7.41
N THR A 226 -9.19 -3.92 7.93
CA THR A 226 -9.61 -4.68 9.10
C THR A 226 -9.92 -3.84 10.34
N ALA A 227 -9.36 -2.63 10.47
CA ALA A 227 -9.76 -1.70 11.53
C ALA A 227 -11.22 -1.23 11.40
N LEU A 228 -11.65 -0.92 10.17
CA LEU A 228 -13.03 -0.57 9.84
C LEU A 228 -13.97 -1.75 10.06
N GLU A 229 -13.54 -2.95 9.65
CA GLU A 229 -14.34 -4.18 9.77
C GLU A 229 -14.62 -4.49 11.24
N LEU A 230 -13.59 -4.50 12.09
CA LEU A 230 -13.72 -4.71 13.54
C LEU A 230 -14.50 -3.61 14.26
N ALA A 231 -14.36 -2.35 13.84
CA ALA A 231 -15.06 -1.22 14.46
C ALA A 231 -16.56 -1.19 14.17
N LYS A 232 -16.97 -1.68 13.00
CA LYS A 232 -18.37 -1.60 12.53
C LYS A 232 -19.16 -2.88 12.79
N SER A 233 -18.52 -4.05 12.73
CA SER A 233 -19.16 -5.35 12.94
C SER A 233 -19.83 -5.47 14.30
N ARG A 234 -21.10 -5.89 14.36
CA ARG A 234 -21.81 -6.03 15.65
C ARG A 234 -21.34 -7.26 16.43
N LYS A 235 -21.23 -8.42 15.77
CA LYS A 235 -20.70 -9.67 16.34
C LYS A 235 -19.60 -10.21 15.43
N VAL A 236 -18.42 -10.48 16.00
CA VAL A 236 -17.25 -10.97 15.25
C VAL A 236 -16.96 -12.42 15.65
N LYS A 237 -16.85 -13.31 14.67
CA LYS A 237 -16.59 -14.74 14.85
C LYS A 237 -15.23 -15.07 14.23
N VAL A 238 -14.27 -15.51 15.04
CA VAL A 238 -12.90 -15.84 14.63
C VAL A 238 -12.72 -17.35 14.55
N ILE A 239 -12.08 -17.82 13.48
CA ILE A 239 -11.79 -19.25 13.27
C ILE A 239 -10.39 -19.57 13.80
N PHE A 240 -10.30 -20.52 14.73
CA PHE A 240 -9.06 -21.11 15.24
C PHE A 240 -8.93 -22.58 14.85
N LYS A 241 -7.74 -23.17 15.01
CA LYS A 241 -7.53 -24.62 14.93
C LYS A 241 -8.15 -25.30 16.15
N GLY A 242 -8.87 -26.39 15.92
CA GLY A 242 -9.50 -27.22 16.95
C GLY A 242 -9.23 -28.71 16.74
N PRO A 243 -9.40 -29.54 17.79
CA PRO A 243 -8.94 -30.94 17.80
C PRO A 243 -9.68 -31.89 16.85
N ARG A 244 -10.76 -31.43 16.19
CA ARG A 244 -11.55 -32.19 15.20
C ARG A 244 -11.91 -31.35 13.96
N GLY A 245 -11.19 -30.27 13.71
CA GLY A 245 -11.47 -29.30 12.63
C GLY A 245 -11.56 -27.85 13.13
N PRO A 246 -11.93 -26.90 12.25
CA PRO A 246 -12.00 -25.48 12.57
C PRO A 246 -12.96 -25.16 13.73
N LEU A 247 -12.50 -24.34 14.68
CA LEU A 247 -13.25 -23.95 15.87
C LEU A 247 -13.60 -22.46 15.83
N ILE A 248 -14.90 -22.16 15.75
CA ILE A 248 -15.40 -20.78 15.68
C ILE A 248 -15.60 -20.24 17.10
N LYS A 249 -15.05 -19.05 17.37
CA LYS A 249 -15.11 -18.37 18.67
C LYS A 249 -15.61 -16.94 18.49
N ASP A 250 -16.42 -16.44 19.43
CA ASP A 250 -16.84 -15.05 19.41
C ASP A 250 -15.75 -14.15 20.00
N LEU A 251 -15.47 -13.03 19.35
CA LEU A 251 -14.45 -12.09 19.78
C LEU A 251 -14.78 -11.49 21.16
N ASP A 252 -16.02 -11.04 21.35
CA ASP A 252 -16.43 -10.33 22.54
C ASP A 252 -16.83 -11.34 23.65
N GLU A 253 -17.55 -12.42 23.31
CA GLU A 253 -18.08 -13.42 24.27
C GLU A 253 -17.05 -14.50 24.67
N HIS A 254 -16.07 -14.85 23.83
CA HIS A 254 -15.10 -15.95 24.11
C HIS A 254 -13.62 -15.53 24.17
N ILE A 255 -13.23 -14.39 23.60
CA ILE A 255 -11.82 -13.97 23.55
C ILE A 255 -11.55 -12.79 24.51
N LEU A 256 -12.43 -11.78 24.49
CA LEU A 256 -12.33 -10.55 25.27
C LEU A 256 -13.17 -10.51 26.55
N ALA A 257 -13.92 -11.57 26.88
CA ALA A 257 -14.82 -11.60 28.04
C ALA A 257 -14.10 -11.58 29.40
N GLU A 258 -12.83 -12.01 29.46
CA GLU A 258 -12.06 -12.09 30.72
C GLU A 258 -11.19 -10.84 30.92
N GLU A 259 -11.35 -10.17 32.07
CA GLU A 259 -10.54 -8.99 32.48
C GLU A 259 -9.56 -9.26 33.63
N ASN A 260 -9.63 -10.45 34.22
CA ASN A 260 -9.03 -10.76 35.52
C ASN A 260 -7.56 -11.21 35.42
N GLU A 261 -6.65 -10.24 35.33
CA GLU A 261 -5.38 -10.28 36.05
C GLU A 261 -4.71 -8.88 36.09
N PRO A 262 -3.95 -8.53 37.15
CA PRO A 262 -3.07 -7.37 37.12
C PRO A 262 -1.86 -7.63 36.22
N SER A 263 -1.65 -6.78 35.22
CA SER A 263 -0.47 -6.75 34.33
C SER A 263 -0.15 -8.03 33.52
N SER A 264 -1.11 -8.92 33.26
CA SER A 264 -0.87 -10.04 32.33
C SER A 264 -0.77 -9.58 30.86
N PRO A 265 0.04 -10.24 30.00
CA PRO A 265 0.23 -9.82 28.60
C PRO A 265 -1.07 -9.82 27.77
N ARG A 266 -1.98 -10.74 28.09
CA ARG A 266 -3.34 -10.81 27.54
C ARG A 266 -4.13 -9.51 27.78
N LYS A 267 -3.87 -8.78 28.86
CA LYS A 267 -4.55 -7.52 29.19
C LYS A 267 -4.19 -6.40 28.21
N GLU A 268 -2.91 -6.23 27.87
CA GLU A 268 -2.49 -5.23 26.89
C GLU A 268 -2.94 -5.62 25.48
N ALA A 269 -2.83 -6.91 25.12
CA ALA A 269 -3.29 -7.39 23.81
C ALA A 269 -4.81 -7.20 23.62
N SER A 270 -5.61 -7.60 24.61
CA SER A 270 -7.07 -7.39 24.59
C SER A 270 -7.46 -5.91 24.68
N ARG A 271 -6.66 -5.04 25.32
CA ARG A 271 -6.90 -3.58 25.33
C ARG A 271 -6.80 -2.96 23.93
N ILE A 272 -5.83 -3.39 23.12
CA ILE A 272 -5.67 -2.92 21.73
C ILE A 272 -6.91 -3.33 20.90
N ILE A 273 -7.35 -4.58 21.02
CA ILE A 273 -8.55 -5.08 20.31
C ILE A 273 -9.83 -4.38 20.82
N ARG A 274 -10.02 -4.21 22.14
CA ARG A 274 -11.17 -3.49 22.69
C ARG A 274 -11.20 -2.01 22.27
N ASN A 275 -10.07 -1.36 22.05
CA ASN A 275 -10.03 0.02 21.54
C ASN A 275 -10.51 0.13 20.09
N LEU A 276 -10.29 -0.89 19.26
CA LEU A 276 -10.88 -0.99 17.91
C LEU A 276 -12.41 -1.13 17.92
N ARG A 277 -12.97 -1.74 18.97
CA ARG A 277 -14.43 -1.92 19.15
C ARG A 277 -15.13 -0.65 19.68
N LYS A 278 -14.37 0.38 20.09
CA LYS A 278 -14.93 1.66 20.59
C LYS A 278 -15.19 2.63 19.43
N GLY A 279 -16.08 3.59 19.67
CA GLY A 279 -16.31 4.70 18.74
C GLY A 279 -15.08 5.62 18.64
N PHE A 280 -14.79 6.10 17.44
CA PHE A 280 -13.66 6.99 17.15
C PHE A 280 -14.12 8.44 17.33
N THR A 281 -13.96 8.98 18.54
CA THR A 281 -14.41 10.33 18.89
C THR A 281 -13.28 11.34 18.99
N THR A 282 -12.05 10.89 19.25
CA THR A 282 -10.84 11.73 19.31
C THR A 282 -9.83 11.35 18.24
N LEU A 283 -8.89 12.26 17.96
CA LEU A 283 -7.77 11.95 17.06
C LEU A 283 -6.83 10.88 17.65
N ASN A 284 -6.69 10.84 18.99
CA ASN A 284 -5.92 9.79 19.68
C ASN A 284 -6.48 8.38 19.40
N ASP A 285 -7.80 8.20 19.30
CA ASP A 285 -8.41 6.89 18.99
C ASP A 285 -7.97 6.39 17.61
N LEU A 286 -8.03 7.27 16.60
CA LEU A 286 -7.56 6.97 15.24
C LEU A 286 -6.06 6.68 15.21
N LEU A 287 -5.25 7.52 15.85
CA LEU A 287 -3.80 7.38 15.85
C LEU A 287 -3.37 6.08 16.57
N ALA A 288 -3.98 5.74 17.71
CA ALA A 288 -3.64 4.56 18.49
C ALA A 288 -3.96 3.25 17.76
N VAL A 289 -5.01 3.26 16.93
CA VAL A 289 -5.46 2.10 16.15
C VAL A 289 -4.77 1.98 14.79
N LEU A 290 -4.62 3.09 14.06
CA LEU A 290 -4.15 3.09 12.68
C LEU A 290 -2.66 3.39 12.52
N ARG A 291 -1.95 3.94 13.53
CA ARG A 291 -0.49 4.17 13.41
C ARG A 291 0.31 2.88 13.24
N PRO A 292 0.08 1.77 13.99
CA PRO A 292 0.81 0.52 13.79
C PRO A 292 0.50 -0.17 12.44
N ARG A 293 -0.59 0.21 11.77
CA ARG A 293 -1.09 -0.41 10.53
C ARG A 293 -0.40 0.18 9.29
N ASN A 294 0.92 0.07 9.25
CA ASN A 294 1.77 0.64 8.19
C ASN A 294 1.75 -0.15 6.88
N THR A 295 1.11 -1.31 6.83
CA THR A 295 0.92 -2.12 5.60
C THR A 295 -0.05 -1.49 4.59
N SER A 296 -0.90 -0.55 5.02
CA SER A 296 -1.94 0.03 4.15
C SER A 296 -1.51 1.32 3.48
N TRP A 297 -1.88 1.47 2.20
CA TRP A 297 -1.49 2.61 1.36
C TRP A 297 -1.96 3.95 1.96
N PRO A 298 -1.24 5.07 1.79
CA PRO A 298 -1.58 6.35 2.41
C PRO A 298 -2.99 6.87 2.07
N LYS A 299 -3.48 6.60 0.84
CA LYS A 299 -4.85 6.93 0.43
C LYS A 299 -5.88 6.11 1.21
N ASP A 300 -5.69 4.80 1.29
CA ASP A 300 -6.57 3.89 2.03
C ASP A 300 -6.64 4.28 3.50
N ARG A 301 -5.51 4.59 4.16
CA ARG A 301 -5.50 5.02 5.57
C ARG A 301 -6.35 6.28 5.80
N ALA A 302 -6.42 7.21 4.84
CA ALA A 302 -7.31 8.37 4.91
C ALA A 302 -8.78 7.97 4.70
N THR A 303 -9.08 7.14 3.70
CA THR A 303 -10.42 6.57 3.44
C THR A 303 -10.97 5.84 4.66
N ILE A 304 -10.19 4.92 5.23
CA ILE A 304 -10.50 4.16 6.44
C ILE A 304 -10.79 5.10 7.61
N SER A 305 -9.94 6.12 7.82
CA SER A 305 -10.14 7.11 8.90
C SER A 305 -11.46 7.86 8.76
N ALA A 306 -11.83 8.26 7.54
CA ALA A 306 -13.09 8.94 7.27
C ALA A 306 -14.28 8.02 7.56
N LEU A 307 -14.27 6.79 7.05
CA LEU A 307 -15.34 5.81 7.27
C LEU A 307 -15.47 5.37 8.74
N LEU A 308 -14.37 5.34 9.49
CA LEU A 308 -14.39 5.11 10.95
C LEU A 308 -15.15 6.24 11.68
N VAL A 309 -14.77 7.50 11.44
CA VAL A 309 -15.35 8.71 12.06
C VAL A 309 -16.77 9.04 11.55
N GLY A 310 -17.18 8.49 10.40
CA GLY A 310 -18.47 8.80 9.77
C GLY A 310 -18.42 10.06 8.91
N VAL A 311 -17.36 10.18 8.11
CA VAL A 311 -17.10 11.22 7.11
C VAL A 311 -17.02 10.54 5.74
N THR A 312 -17.59 11.17 4.70
CA THR A 312 -17.46 10.69 3.33
C THR A 312 -16.03 10.93 2.83
N PRO A 313 -15.32 9.90 2.32
CA PRO A 313 -13.98 10.08 1.73
C PRO A 313 -14.02 10.95 0.48
N GLU A 314 -13.07 11.88 0.34
CA GLU A 314 -12.93 12.80 -0.79
C GLU A 314 -11.87 12.31 -1.78
N GLU A 315 -11.84 12.87 -2.99
CA GLU A 315 -10.87 12.44 -4.02
C GLU A 315 -9.41 12.71 -3.60
N MET A 316 -9.19 13.86 -2.95
CA MET A 316 -7.90 14.24 -2.38
C MET A 316 -7.77 13.83 -0.91
N GLN A 317 -6.63 13.21 -0.60
CA GLN A 317 -6.28 12.76 0.76
C GLN A 317 -6.27 13.92 1.77
N GLN A 318 -5.76 15.09 1.35
CA GLN A 318 -5.68 16.27 2.22
C GLN A 318 -7.06 16.79 2.61
N ASP A 319 -8.00 16.89 1.68
CA ASP A 319 -9.36 17.37 1.96
C ASP A 319 -10.13 16.38 2.87
N THR A 320 -9.99 15.07 2.60
CA THR A 320 -10.47 14.00 3.50
C THR A 320 -10.00 14.18 4.95
N TYR A 321 -8.71 14.51 5.17
CA TYR A 321 -8.18 14.77 6.50
C TYR A 321 -8.76 16.04 7.15
N LYS A 322 -9.12 17.08 6.39
CA LYS A 322 -9.82 18.25 6.94
C LYS A 322 -11.22 17.89 7.42
N SER A 323 -11.96 17.13 6.62
CA SER A 323 -13.32 16.71 6.94
C SER A 323 -13.35 15.76 8.15
N ILE A 324 -12.32 14.92 8.32
CA ILE A 324 -12.05 14.19 9.58
C ILE A 324 -11.81 15.16 10.75
N LEU A 325 -10.85 16.07 10.65
CA LEU A 325 -10.52 17.02 11.72
C LEU A 325 -11.72 17.88 12.13
N LYS A 326 -12.50 18.38 11.16
CA LYS A 326 -13.73 19.14 11.39
C LYS A 326 -14.82 18.32 12.07
N LYS A 327 -14.92 17.02 11.77
CA LYS A 327 -15.90 16.11 12.40
C LYS A 327 -15.51 15.71 13.83
N ILE A 328 -14.22 15.62 14.13
CA ILE A 328 -13.68 15.44 15.49
C ILE A 328 -13.82 16.75 16.29
N GLY A 329 -13.58 17.91 15.66
CA GLY A 329 -13.73 19.24 16.24
C GLY A 329 -12.69 19.63 17.28
N GLN A 330 -11.87 18.70 17.77
CA GLN A 330 -10.87 18.94 18.82
C GLN A 330 -9.57 18.15 18.62
N VAL A 331 -8.44 18.73 19.08
CA VAL A 331 -7.14 18.04 19.18
C VAL A 331 -6.42 18.44 20.47
N SER A 332 -5.71 17.51 21.11
CA SER A 332 -4.81 17.84 22.23
C SER A 332 -3.54 18.57 21.74
N PRO A 333 -2.92 19.47 22.53
CA PRO A 333 -1.71 20.20 22.17
C PRO A 333 -0.55 19.37 21.62
N GLY A 334 -0.34 18.16 22.15
CA GLY A 334 0.75 17.28 21.76
C GLY A 334 0.76 16.92 20.27
N HIS A 335 -0.41 16.87 19.63
CA HIS A 335 -0.56 16.57 18.21
C HIS A 335 0.17 17.57 17.30
N LEU A 336 0.32 18.82 17.72
CA LEU A 336 1.02 19.87 16.98
C LEU A 336 2.55 19.69 17.01
N PHE A 337 3.08 18.85 17.89
CA PHE A 337 4.52 18.59 18.01
C PHE A 337 4.98 17.51 17.01
N HIS A 338 4.76 17.78 15.72
CA HIS A 338 5.10 16.86 14.63
C HIS A 338 6.26 17.41 13.78
N ASN A 339 7.26 16.57 13.50
CA ASN A 339 8.40 16.92 12.64
C ASN A 339 8.11 16.54 11.18
N ALA A 340 7.02 17.06 10.60
CA ALA A 340 6.59 16.70 9.25
C ALA A 340 6.10 17.91 8.44
N ALA A 341 6.17 17.83 7.12
CA ALA A 341 5.64 18.85 6.22
C ALA A 341 4.14 19.09 6.45
N THR A 342 3.73 20.35 6.46
CA THR A 342 2.33 20.76 6.68
C THR A 342 1.56 20.94 5.37
N MET A 343 0.23 20.89 5.45
CA MET A 343 -0.68 20.97 4.31
C MET A 343 -0.46 22.27 3.50
N SER A 344 -0.43 22.15 2.17
CA SER A 344 -0.37 23.31 1.27
C SER A 344 -1.74 23.90 0.98
N LYS A 345 -2.80 23.09 1.07
CA LYS A 345 -4.20 23.50 1.04
C LYS A 345 -4.87 22.95 2.29
N GLY A 346 -4.99 23.75 3.35
CA GLY A 346 -5.59 23.31 4.62
C GLY A 346 -4.99 24.06 5.82
N PRO A 347 -5.28 23.60 7.05
CA PRO A 347 -4.73 24.21 8.26
C PRO A 347 -3.20 24.13 8.32
N SER A 348 -2.54 25.27 8.49
CA SER A 348 -1.08 25.44 8.40
C SER A 348 -0.29 24.69 9.49
N TRP A 349 -0.98 24.31 10.57
CA TRP A 349 -0.51 23.50 11.70
C TRP A 349 -0.71 21.99 11.50
N CYS A 350 -1.44 21.56 10.46
CA CYS A 350 -1.69 20.14 10.21
C CYS A 350 -0.62 19.56 9.27
N PRO A 351 -0.03 18.39 9.57
CA PRO A 351 0.82 17.65 8.63
C PRO A 351 0.05 17.20 7.39
N THR A 352 0.77 16.90 6.31
CA THR A 352 0.23 16.26 5.10
C THR A 352 -0.37 14.87 5.34
N SER A 353 -0.03 14.22 6.46
CA SER A 353 -0.59 12.96 6.92
C SER A 353 -0.87 13.03 8.43
N LEU A 354 -2.11 12.79 8.85
CA LEU A 354 -2.49 12.83 10.28
C LEU A 354 -1.62 11.90 11.14
N PHE A 355 -1.19 10.75 10.60
CA PHE A 355 -0.37 9.77 11.32
C PHE A 355 1.04 10.27 11.70
N SER A 356 1.48 11.39 11.11
CA SER A 356 2.70 12.10 11.55
C SER A 356 2.54 12.83 12.88
N MET A 357 1.31 13.18 13.29
CA MET A 357 1.03 13.71 14.62
C MET A 357 1.34 12.62 15.67
N PRO A 358 2.02 12.93 16.79
CA PRO A 358 2.22 11.98 17.87
C PRO A 358 0.90 11.73 18.62
N LEU A 359 0.84 10.61 19.34
CA LEU A 359 -0.15 10.41 20.40
C LEU A 359 0.14 11.38 21.55
N ASP A 360 -0.90 11.89 22.19
CA ASP A 360 -0.80 12.80 23.33
C ASP A 360 -1.59 12.27 24.53
N SER A 361 -0.99 12.32 25.72
CA SER A 361 -1.64 11.97 26.99
C SER A 361 -2.26 13.19 27.70
N SER A 362 -2.22 14.38 27.09
CA SER A 362 -2.81 15.60 27.65
C SER A 362 -4.34 15.56 27.61
N GLU A 363 -4.97 15.75 28.77
CA GLU A 363 -6.41 16.01 28.91
C GLU A 363 -6.81 17.40 28.39
N ARG A 364 -5.83 18.29 28.16
CA ARG A 364 -6.09 19.61 27.55
C ARG A 364 -6.49 19.41 26.09
N LEU A 365 -7.62 19.99 25.70
CA LEU A 365 -8.10 19.99 24.32
C LEU A 365 -8.09 21.41 23.73
N LEU A 366 -7.90 21.48 22.42
CA LEU A 366 -8.04 22.67 21.59
C LEU A 366 -9.26 22.48 20.70
N THR A 367 -10.04 23.54 20.49
CA THR A 367 -11.19 23.52 19.58
C THR A 367 -10.75 23.97 18.20
N ILE A 368 -11.16 23.22 17.18
CA ILE A 368 -10.97 23.53 15.76
C ILE A 368 -12.16 24.37 15.29
N SER A 369 -11.93 25.55 14.73
CA SER A 369 -12.99 26.37 14.15
C SER A 369 -13.42 25.89 12.76
N ASP A 370 -14.59 26.35 12.29
CA ASP A 370 -15.11 26.04 10.95
C ASP A 370 -14.14 26.37 9.79
N ASN A 371 -13.27 27.36 9.99
CA ASN A 371 -12.23 27.80 9.03
C ASN A 371 -10.85 27.17 9.26
N GLY A 372 -10.68 26.34 10.30
CA GLY A 372 -9.46 25.55 10.56
C GLY A 372 -8.45 26.17 11.53
N ASP A 373 -8.83 27.19 12.29
CA ASP A 373 -7.98 27.74 13.36
C ASP A 373 -8.07 26.86 14.61
N LEU A 374 -7.03 26.91 15.45
CA LEU A 374 -7.05 26.27 16.76
C LEU A 374 -7.21 27.32 17.86
N LEU A 375 -8.26 27.15 18.67
CA LEU A 375 -8.55 27.95 19.84
C LEU A 375 -8.31 27.11 21.10
N GLY A 376 -7.62 27.69 22.06
CA GLY A 376 -7.23 27.01 23.30
C GLY A 376 -6.12 27.81 23.98
N LYS A 377 -5.07 27.14 24.52
CA LYS A 377 -3.99 27.86 25.26
C LYS A 377 -2.45 27.88 24.61
N TRP A 378 -1.83 27.57 25.86
CA TRP A 378 -0.41 27.89 26.24
C TRP A 378 -0.08 27.85 27.72
N TYR A 379 1.23 27.87 27.94
CA TYR A 379 1.94 29.02 28.49
C TYR A 379 2.81 29.63 27.37
N ARG A 380 2.86 30.95 27.21
CA ARG A 380 3.71 31.62 26.21
C ARG A 380 4.98 32.22 26.81
N ARG A 381 6.05 32.23 26.02
CA ARG A 381 7.34 32.89 26.29
C ARG A 381 7.85 33.57 25.00
N LYS A 382 8.64 34.64 25.11
CA LYS A 382 9.33 35.22 23.93
C LYS A 382 10.49 34.32 23.49
N TRP A 383 10.78 34.28 22.19
CA TRP A 383 12.04 33.69 21.73
C TRP A 383 13.24 34.53 22.24
N ASP A 384 14.33 33.85 22.61
CA ASP A 384 15.61 34.45 22.94
C ASP A 384 16.77 33.55 22.44
N ALA A 385 17.92 34.14 22.10
CA ALA A 385 19.02 33.40 21.47
C ALA A 385 19.58 32.25 22.33
N LYS A 386 19.50 32.37 23.66
CA LYS A 386 19.99 31.35 24.61
C LYS A 386 19.05 30.14 24.71
N ILE A 387 17.82 30.25 24.18
CA ILE A 387 16.96 29.10 23.92
C ILE A 387 17.46 28.34 22.68
N GLY A 388 17.87 29.05 21.63
CA GLY A 388 18.38 28.45 20.38
C GLY A 388 19.60 27.56 20.59
N GLU A 389 20.52 27.98 21.46
CA GLU A 389 21.69 27.20 21.91
C GLU A 389 21.32 25.89 22.61
N LYS A 390 20.11 25.80 23.19
CA LYS A 390 19.60 24.63 23.93
C LYS A 390 18.62 23.78 23.11
N CYS A 391 18.32 24.16 21.88
CA CYS A 391 17.38 23.45 21.02
C CYS A 391 18.04 22.27 20.31
N PHE A 392 17.38 21.11 20.37
CA PHE A 392 17.72 19.95 19.55
C PHE A 392 17.11 20.11 18.16
N TRP A 393 17.96 20.06 17.14
CA TRP A 393 17.59 20.21 15.72
C TRP A 393 17.59 18.88 14.96
N ASP A 394 17.96 17.78 15.62
CA ASP A 394 18.01 16.45 15.04
C ASP A 394 16.60 15.87 14.85
N GLY A 395 16.42 15.01 13.84
CA GLY A 395 15.12 14.47 13.44
C GLY A 395 14.09 15.52 12.98
N MET A 396 14.48 16.79 12.76
CA MET A 396 13.57 17.85 12.30
C MET A 396 13.52 17.93 10.77
N HIS A 397 12.31 17.91 10.20
CA HIS A 397 12.11 18.00 8.76
C HIS A 397 12.71 19.30 8.17
N PRO A 398 13.51 19.25 7.08
CA PRO A 398 14.24 20.41 6.56
C PRO A 398 13.37 21.65 6.29
N LEU A 399 12.18 21.47 5.71
CA LEU A 399 11.23 22.56 5.47
C LEU A 399 10.74 23.26 6.75
N ILE A 400 10.61 22.51 7.86
CA ILE A 400 10.20 23.09 9.16
C ILE A 400 11.38 23.81 9.81
N ARG A 401 12.58 23.21 9.76
CA ARG A 401 13.82 23.87 10.22
C ARG A 401 14.05 25.20 9.49
N ARG A 402 13.88 25.23 8.17
CA ARG A 402 14.04 26.46 7.38
C ARG A 402 12.95 27.49 7.71
N ARG A 403 11.66 27.11 7.83
CA ARG A 403 10.59 28.02 8.30
C ARG A 403 10.91 28.66 9.65
N ILE A 404 11.42 27.88 10.60
CA ILE A 404 11.80 28.37 11.94
C ILE A 404 12.96 29.37 11.83
N GLN A 405 13.98 29.08 11.02
CA GLN A 405 15.10 29.98 10.75
C GLN A 405 14.66 31.28 10.07
N ASP A 406 13.80 31.20 9.04
CA ASP A 406 13.24 32.37 8.34
C ASP A 406 12.38 33.22 9.30
N ALA A 407 11.58 32.60 10.16
CA ALA A 407 10.74 33.31 11.13
C ALA A 407 11.57 34.06 12.18
N PHE A 408 12.74 33.55 12.57
CA PHE A 408 13.67 34.27 13.46
C PHE A 408 14.38 35.46 12.79
N GLN A 409 14.32 35.58 11.46
CA GLN A 409 14.87 36.71 10.70
C GLN A 409 13.83 37.80 10.41
N ARG A 410 12.54 37.55 10.69
CA ARG A 410 11.45 38.50 10.45
C ARG A 410 11.32 39.56 11.55
N PRO A 411 10.74 40.74 11.25
CA PRO A 411 10.59 41.82 12.23
C PRO A 411 9.50 41.57 13.28
N GLU A 412 8.49 40.73 13.01
CA GLU A 412 7.46 40.42 14.01
C GLU A 412 7.98 39.38 15.02
N PRO A 413 7.80 39.61 16.34
CA PRO A 413 8.44 38.79 17.36
C PRO A 413 7.94 37.35 17.35
N CYS A 414 8.86 36.41 17.17
CA CYS A 414 8.60 34.99 17.40
C CYS A 414 8.32 34.71 18.89
N LEU A 415 7.29 33.90 19.12
CA LEU A 415 6.86 33.43 20.42
C LEU A 415 6.99 31.90 20.49
N LEU A 416 7.16 31.41 21.70
CA LEU A 416 7.10 30.00 22.04
C LEU A 416 5.81 29.72 22.79
N LEU A 417 5.05 28.72 22.34
CA LEU A 417 3.88 28.19 23.05
C LEU A 417 4.20 26.81 23.63
N ALA A 418 4.07 26.68 24.94
CA ALA A 418 4.30 25.44 25.67
C ALA A 418 3.01 24.89 26.28
N GLU A 419 3.00 23.60 26.59
CA GLU A 419 1.86 22.94 27.21
C GLU A 419 1.73 23.33 28.70
N CYS A 420 2.87 23.40 29.39
CA CYS A 420 3.05 23.78 30.79
C CYS A 420 4.21 24.77 30.96
N GLY A 421 4.33 25.38 32.15
CA GLY A 421 5.42 26.32 32.48
C GLY A 421 6.80 25.69 32.72
N ASN A 422 6.94 24.36 32.67
CA ASN A 422 8.22 23.66 32.72
C ASN A 422 8.28 22.58 31.63
N ALA A 423 8.30 23.05 30.38
CA ALA A 423 8.26 22.17 29.21
C ALA A 423 9.66 21.74 28.74
N ARG A 424 9.66 20.72 27.88
CA ARG A 424 10.83 20.22 27.11
C ARG A 424 10.65 20.33 25.59
N ARG A 425 9.52 20.92 25.18
CA ARG A 425 9.12 21.19 23.81
C ARG A 425 8.28 22.46 23.78
N ALA A 426 8.39 23.27 22.73
CA ALA A 426 7.50 24.39 22.47
C ALA A 426 7.22 24.54 20.97
N LEU A 427 6.05 25.08 20.64
CA LEU A 427 5.71 25.47 19.27
C LEU A 427 6.31 26.86 19.00
N VAL A 428 7.05 26.99 17.90
CA VAL A 428 7.45 28.28 17.35
C VAL A 428 6.24 28.84 16.59
N VAL A 429 5.81 30.03 16.98
CA VAL A 429 4.71 30.74 16.32
C VAL A 429 5.11 32.20 16.09
N GLN A 430 4.60 32.80 15.01
CA GLN A 430 4.81 34.21 14.73
C GLN A 430 3.56 35.02 15.09
N LYS A 431 3.71 36.11 15.85
CA LYS A 431 2.58 36.97 16.24
C LYS A 431 2.02 37.71 15.02
N MET A 432 0.69 37.68 14.86
CA MET A 432 -0.03 38.46 13.85
C MET A 432 -0.54 39.80 14.43
N GLN A 433 -0.84 40.76 13.55
CA GLN A 433 -1.41 42.04 13.96
C GLN A 433 -2.90 41.87 14.29
N GLY A 434 -3.25 42.08 15.55
CA GLY A 434 -4.61 41.92 16.06
C GLY A 434 -4.72 42.42 17.50
N THR A 435 -5.95 42.70 17.92
CA THR A 435 -6.30 43.26 19.23
C THR A 435 -7.14 42.28 20.06
N GLU A 436 -7.09 42.43 21.39
CA GLU A 436 -7.74 41.59 22.40
C GLU A 436 -7.15 40.17 22.53
N THR A 437 -7.42 39.24 21.61
CA THR A 437 -6.85 37.88 21.67
C THR A 437 -5.51 37.78 20.97
N LEU A 438 -4.58 36.96 21.49
CA LEU A 438 -3.29 36.76 20.83
C LEU A 438 -3.48 35.85 19.60
N GLN A 439 -3.37 36.43 18.41
CA GLN A 439 -3.43 35.70 17.15
C GLN A 439 -2.01 35.40 16.64
N VAL A 440 -1.78 34.16 16.19
CA VAL A 440 -0.45 33.71 15.72
C VAL A 440 -0.56 32.79 14.50
N GLN A 441 0.52 32.73 13.72
CA GLN A 441 0.72 31.74 12.67
C GLN A 441 1.65 30.61 13.16
N TYR A 442 1.30 29.36 12.85
CA TYR A 442 2.14 28.19 13.16
C TYR A 442 3.40 28.16 12.27
N VAL A 443 4.58 28.02 12.87
CA VAL A 443 5.86 27.91 12.15
C VAL A 443 6.41 26.49 12.23
N GLY A 444 6.41 25.89 13.43
CA GLY A 444 6.90 24.52 13.67
C GLY A 444 7.03 24.20 15.17
N ALA A 445 7.67 23.08 15.50
CA ALA A 445 7.97 22.65 16.86
C ALA A 445 9.49 22.61 17.13
N VAL A 446 9.90 22.90 18.37
CA VAL A 446 11.29 22.78 18.87
C VAL A 446 11.33 21.98 20.18
N TYR A 447 12.45 21.30 20.42
CA TYR A 447 12.70 20.43 21.57
C TYR A 447 13.97 20.88 22.29
N PHE A 448 14.03 20.75 23.62
CA PHE A 448 15.13 21.24 24.46
C PHE A 448 15.17 20.49 25.80
N GLN A 449 16.34 20.44 26.43
CA GLN A 449 16.59 19.52 27.56
C GLN A 449 15.77 19.88 28.82
N ASP A 450 15.77 21.16 29.22
CA ASP A 450 14.82 21.79 30.15
C ASP A 450 14.90 23.33 30.01
N LEU A 451 13.75 24.03 30.09
CA LEU A 451 13.65 25.50 30.13
C LEU A 451 12.90 26.00 31.38
N ALA A 452 13.39 25.61 32.55
CA ALA A 452 12.91 26.12 33.83
C ALA A 452 13.05 27.66 33.96
N GLY A 453 12.09 28.29 34.64
CA GLY A 453 12.12 29.72 34.99
C GLY A 453 10.80 30.45 34.69
N ASP A 454 10.47 31.46 35.50
CA ASP A 454 9.12 32.05 35.66
C ASP A 454 8.61 32.91 34.48
N ASN A 455 9.31 32.90 33.34
CA ASN A 455 8.98 33.72 32.15
C ASN A 455 7.89 33.09 31.24
N TRP A 456 7.10 32.16 31.77
CA TRP A 456 6.02 31.45 31.08
C TRP A 456 4.65 31.98 31.51
N THR A 457 3.99 32.73 30.62
CA THR A 457 2.70 33.40 30.90
C THR A 457 1.51 32.63 30.32
N PRO A 458 0.50 32.23 31.11
CA PRO A 458 -0.70 31.57 30.56
C PRO A 458 -1.56 32.58 29.78
N GLU A 459 -2.01 32.20 28.59
CA GLU A 459 -2.79 33.07 27.71
C GLU A 459 -3.74 32.24 26.84
N GLU A 460 -4.74 32.88 26.24
CA GLU A 460 -5.57 32.31 25.16
C GLU A 460 -5.04 32.79 23.81
N VAL A 461 -4.77 31.84 22.92
CA VAL A 461 -4.21 32.10 21.58
C VAL A 461 -5.07 31.39 20.54
N ILE A 462 -5.21 32.07 19.41
CA ILE A 462 -5.78 31.56 18.17
C ILE A 462 -4.62 31.29 17.21
N ILE A 463 -4.40 30.00 16.87
CA ILE A 463 -3.39 29.59 15.90
C ILE A 463 -4.08 29.46 14.53
N HIS A 464 -3.76 30.38 13.61
CA HIS A 464 -4.46 30.51 12.33
C HIS A 464 -4.23 29.35 11.36
N GLY A 465 -5.32 28.88 10.75
CA GLY A 465 -5.32 27.83 9.75
C GLY A 465 -4.76 28.27 8.41
N SER A 466 -5.10 29.47 7.92
CA SER A 466 -4.68 29.93 6.59
C SER A 466 -3.22 30.39 6.54
N GLY A 467 -2.42 29.77 5.68
CA GLY A 467 -1.01 30.13 5.46
C GLY A 467 -0.76 31.41 4.64
N ASN A 468 -1.82 32.08 4.16
CA ASN A 468 -1.72 33.30 3.35
C ASN A 468 -2.87 34.27 3.69
N THR A 469 -2.69 35.55 3.41
CA THR A 469 -3.60 36.64 3.81
C THR A 469 -4.89 36.71 2.98
N GLY A 470 -6.04 36.95 3.64
CA GLY A 470 -7.26 37.47 3.01
C GLY A 470 -8.47 36.53 3.02
N THR A 471 -9.53 36.96 3.72
CA THR A 471 -10.95 36.64 3.48
C THR A 471 -11.34 35.19 3.11
N GLY A 472 -11.79 34.43 4.12
CA GLY A 472 -13.12 33.82 4.16
C GLY A 472 -13.55 32.80 3.09
N VAL A 473 -14.04 31.64 3.56
CA VAL A 473 -14.61 30.51 2.79
C VAL A 473 -13.57 29.62 2.09
N TRP A 474 -13.69 28.31 2.29
CA TRP A 474 -12.77 27.26 1.80
C TRP A 474 -12.97 26.88 0.32
N GLY A 475 -13.21 27.86 -0.56
CA GLY A 475 -13.34 27.58 -2.00
C GLY A 475 -13.39 28.86 -2.83
N GLY A 476 -12.46 29.03 -3.78
CA GLY A 476 -12.40 30.25 -4.60
C GLY A 476 -11.08 30.53 -5.32
N ALA A 477 -10.67 29.62 -6.21
CA ALA A 477 -9.97 29.89 -7.49
C ALA A 477 -8.66 30.76 -7.59
N THR A 478 -7.96 30.49 -8.71
CA THR A 478 -7.02 31.37 -9.45
C THR A 478 -5.64 31.74 -8.88
N HIS A 479 -4.66 31.78 -9.80
CA HIS A 479 -3.31 32.29 -9.59
C HIS A 479 -3.28 33.82 -9.58
N SER A 480 -2.39 34.42 -8.79
CA SER A 480 -1.80 35.74 -9.07
C SER A 480 -0.34 35.79 -8.63
N ASN A 481 0.47 36.58 -9.34
CA ASN A 481 1.92 36.69 -9.09
C ASN A 481 2.24 37.54 -7.86
N THR A 482 3.32 37.18 -7.16
CA THR A 482 4.30 38.17 -6.67
C THR A 482 5.72 37.68 -6.93
N LYS A 483 6.28 38.05 -8.08
CA LYS A 483 7.75 38.15 -8.25
C LYS A 483 8.18 39.51 -7.72
N ALA A 484 9.18 39.56 -6.85
CA ALA A 484 10.36 40.42 -6.99
C ALA A 484 11.23 40.36 -5.72
N MET A 485 12.52 40.04 -5.93
CA MET A 485 13.68 40.55 -5.17
C MET A 485 13.79 40.21 -3.66
N ASP A 486 14.99 40.09 -3.08
CA ASP A 486 16.33 40.30 -3.63
C ASP A 486 17.27 39.09 -3.50
N LYS A 487 18.37 39.14 -4.26
CA LYS A 487 19.52 38.23 -4.10
C LYS A 487 20.49 38.82 -3.08
N GLU A 488 20.94 38.02 -2.10
CA GLU A 488 22.36 37.70 -1.83
C GLU A 488 22.52 36.85 -0.55
N GLU A 489 23.74 36.39 -0.28
CA GLU A 489 24.21 35.75 0.97
C GLU A 489 23.44 34.53 1.54
N GLN A 490 23.55 33.37 0.89
CA GLN A 490 23.76 32.10 1.64
C GLN A 490 24.40 30.97 0.82
N SER A 491 25.63 31.19 0.35
CA SER A 491 26.48 30.16 -0.28
C SER A 491 26.99 29.11 0.73
N LYS A 492 26.14 28.15 1.10
CA LYS A 492 26.57 26.86 1.67
C LYS A 492 25.87 25.71 0.97
N SER A 493 26.64 24.98 0.17
CA SER A 493 26.25 23.83 -0.64
C SER A 493 25.19 22.94 0.04
N ILE A 494 24.06 22.77 -0.66
CA ILE A 494 23.27 21.55 -0.53
C ILE A 494 24.08 20.47 -1.25
N SER A 495 24.50 19.42 -0.56
CA SER A 495 25.25 18.37 -1.24
C SER A 495 24.38 17.66 -2.28
N SER A 496 24.99 17.36 -3.42
CA SER A 496 24.55 16.39 -4.44
C SER A 496 23.59 15.31 -3.95
N GLU A 497 24.01 14.59 -2.91
CA GLU A 497 23.29 13.44 -2.35
C GLU A 497 21.97 13.86 -1.69
N MET A 498 21.97 14.95 -0.92
CA MET A 498 20.76 15.47 -0.28
C MET A 498 19.74 15.94 -1.32
N PHE A 499 20.19 16.56 -2.42
CA PHE A 499 19.30 16.95 -3.51
C PHE A 499 18.71 15.74 -4.24
N ARG A 500 19.55 14.78 -4.68
CA ARG A 500 19.09 13.51 -5.31
C ARG A 500 18.08 12.77 -4.42
N ARG A 501 18.37 12.63 -3.12
CA ARG A 501 17.50 11.96 -2.15
C ARG A 501 16.18 12.69 -1.94
N ALA A 502 16.18 14.02 -1.94
CA ALA A 502 14.95 14.82 -1.87
C ALA A 502 14.11 14.72 -3.15
N VAL A 503 14.72 14.64 -4.33
CA VAL A 503 14.02 14.42 -5.61
C VAL A 503 13.34 13.06 -5.64
N TRP A 504 14.05 11.98 -5.29
CA TRP A 504 13.49 10.63 -5.20
C TRP A 504 12.26 10.56 -4.27
N ARG A 505 12.33 11.24 -3.12
CA ARG A 505 11.24 11.31 -2.14
C ARG A 505 10.10 12.26 -2.50
N GLY A 506 10.28 13.15 -3.49
CA GLY A 506 9.36 14.24 -3.78
C GLY A 506 9.30 15.31 -2.68
N GLU A 507 10.42 15.47 -1.95
CA GLU A 507 10.64 16.52 -0.95
C GLU A 507 11.28 17.76 -1.59
N ALA A 508 11.96 17.60 -2.73
CA ALA A 508 12.55 18.69 -3.51
C ALA A 508 11.47 19.52 -4.23
N LYS A 509 11.68 20.84 -4.32
CA LYS A 509 10.79 21.75 -5.05
C LYS A 509 11.29 21.96 -6.49
N PRO A 510 10.41 22.01 -7.50
CA PRO A 510 10.77 22.42 -8.85
C PRO A 510 11.24 23.88 -8.94
N ASP A 511 10.71 24.75 -8.08
CA ASP A 511 11.06 26.17 -8.02
C ASP A 511 12.26 26.38 -7.07
N GLY A 512 13.31 27.05 -7.55
CA GLY A 512 14.54 27.33 -6.78
C GLY A 512 15.71 26.37 -7.08
N LEU A 513 15.84 25.90 -8.32
CA LEU A 513 17.02 25.18 -8.81
C LEU A 513 18.13 26.13 -9.30
N ASP A 514 17.82 27.41 -9.55
CA ASP A 514 18.77 28.44 -9.96
C ASP A 514 19.94 28.56 -8.96
N GLY A 515 21.17 28.33 -9.42
CA GLY A 515 22.38 28.43 -8.58
C GLY A 515 22.76 27.15 -7.82
N LEU A 516 22.18 26.00 -8.18
CA LEU A 516 22.71 24.69 -7.79
C LEU A 516 23.67 24.18 -8.88
N ASP A 517 24.97 24.16 -8.59
CA ASP A 517 26.00 23.74 -9.56
C ASP A 517 25.96 22.23 -9.88
N GLU A 518 25.37 21.42 -8.99
CA GLU A 518 25.40 19.94 -9.04
C GLU A 518 24.06 19.29 -9.51
N LEU A 519 23.23 20.01 -10.27
CA LEU A 519 21.90 19.53 -10.74
C LEU A 519 21.96 18.28 -11.66
N ASP A 520 23.11 18.04 -12.28
CA ASP A 520 23.33 16.92 -13.20
C ASP A 520 24.19 15.81 -12.58
N GLU A 521 24.72 15.98 -11.37
CA GLU A 521 25.69 15.04 -10.80
C GLU A 521 25.06 13.64 -10.55
N PRO A 522 25.74 12.55 -10.92
CA PRO A 522 25.26 11.18 -10.69
C PRO A 522 25.49 10.70 -9.25
N ASP A 523 24.74 9.67 -8.84
CA ASP A 523 25.00 8.90 -7.62
C ASP A 523 25.92 7.68 -7.85
N GLN A 524 26.06 6.83 -6.83
CA GLN A 524 26.84 5.60 -6.91
C GLN A 524 26.32 4.57 -7.93
N LEU A 525 25.09 4.70 -8.42
CA LEU A 525 24.47 3.91 -9.47
C LEU A 525 24.48 4.62 -10.83
N GLY A 526 25.08 5.81 -10.93
CA GLY A 526 25.07 6.64 -12.15
C GLY A 526 23.75 7.41 -12.35
N GLN A 527 22.83 7.38 -11.39
CA GLN A 527 21.53 8.04 -11.50
C GLN A 527 21.65 9.52 -11.15
N ARG A 528 21.23 10.38 -12.08
CA ARG A 528 21.17 11.83 -11.91
C ARG A 528 19.78 12.23 -11.36
N PRO A 529 19.57 13.45 -10.84
CA PRO A 529 18.25 13.91 -10.38
C PRO A 529 17.12 13.70 -11.41
N LEU A 530 17.42 13.80 -12.71
CA LEU A 530 16.46 13.59 -13.78
C LEU A 530 15.97 12.12 -13.88
N HIS A 531 16.83 11.13 -13.64
CA HIS A 531 16.44 9.71 -13.56
C HIS A 531 15.44 9.49 -12.41
N LEU A 532 15.75 10.04 -11.24
CA LEU A 532 14.96 9.88 -10.01
C LEU A 532 13.59 10.57 -10.12
N ALA A 533 13.56 11.79 -10.68
CA ALA A 533 12.31 12.51 -10.96
C ALA A 533 11.46 11.77 -12.00
N ALA A 534 12.09 11.16 -13.01
CA ALA A 534 11.41 10.44 -14.06
C ALA A 534 10.79 9.12 -13.58
N GLU A 535 11.51 8.33 -12.79
CA GLU A 535 10.99 7.09 -12.17
C GLU A 535 9.85 7.36 -11.18
N ARG A 536 9.94 8.46 -10.42
CA ARG A 536 8.84 8.94 -9.57
C ARG A 536 7.62 9.41 -10.38
N GLY A 537 7.81 9.77 -11.65
CA GLY A 537 6.78 10.40 -12.47
C GLY A 537 6.51 11.87 -12.14
N ASP A 538 7.43 12.57 -11.46
CA ASP A 538 7.26 13.98 -11.10
C ASP A 538 7.52 14.90 -12.30
N LYS A 539 6.45 15.14 -13.07
CA LYS A 539 6.48 16.00 -14.26
C LYS A 539 6.96 17.42 -13.99
N LEU A 540 6.66 18.01 -12.84
CA LEU A 540 7.05 19.39 -12.55
C LEU A 540 8.55 19.48 -12.23
N MET A 541 9.08 18.51 -11.49
CA MET A 541 10.52 18.39 -11.26
C MET A 541 11.27 18.15 -12.58
N VAL A 542 10.78 17.23 -13.43
CA VAL A 542 11.37 16.96 -14.77
C VAL A 542 11.36 18.22 -15.64
N GLU A 543 10.24 18.95 -15.72
CA GLU A 543 10.17 20.22 -16.47
C GLU A 543 11.15 21.28 -15.96
N SER A 544 11.43 21.32 -14.66
CA SER A 544 12.36 22.30 -14.09
C SER A 544 13.82 21.89 -14.28
N LEU A 545 14.16 20.62 -14.08
CA LEU A 545 15.50 20.09 -14.36
C LEU A 545 15.89 20.31 -15.82
N LEU A 546 15.01 19.99 -16.78
CA LEU A 546 15.27 20.18 -18.21
C LEU A 546 15.50 21.66 -18.59
N ARG A 547 14.82 22.61 -17.93
CA ARG A 547 15.08 24.06 -18.07
C ARG A 547 16.52 24.46 -17.68
N HIS A 548 17.18 23.69 -16.82
CA HIS A 548 18.55 23.92 -16.36
C HIS A 548 19.62 23.20 -17.20
N LYS A 549 19.25 22.63 -18.36
CA LYS A 549 20.16 21.95 -19.31
C LYS A 549 20.91 20.73 -18.73
N VAL A 550 20.29 20.01 -17.79
CA VAL A 550 20.75 18.67 -17.40
C VAL A 550 20.75 17.72 -18.60
N ASP A 551 21.56 16.67 -18.55
CA ASP A 551 21.69 15.71 -19.64
C ASP A 551 20.48 14.76 -19.71
N LEU A 552 19.56 15.03 -20.63
CA LEU A 552 18.36 14.22 -20.87
C LEU A 552 18.64 12.86 -21.54
N HIS A 553 19.84 12.67 -22.08
CA HIS A 553 20.31 11.41 -22.68
C HIS A 553 21.18 10.59 -21.72
N ALA A 554 21.52 11.14 -20.55
CA ALA A 554 22.41 10.52 -19.56
C ALA A 554 22.04 9.07 -19.25
N GLN A 555 23.01 8.17 -19.36
CA GLN A 555 22.86 6.76 -18.98
C GLN A 555 23.39 6.54 -17.56
N CYS A 556 22.63 5.85 -16.71
CA CYS A 556 23.14 5.35 -15.43
C CYS A 556 24.02 4.10 -15.65
N LYS A 557 24.57 3.50 -14.58
CA LYS A 557 25.52 2.36 -14.70
C LYS A 557 24.98 1.13 -15.45
N ILE A 558 23.66 0.97 -15.53
CA ILE A 558 23.00 -0.08 -16.32
C ILE A 558 22.47 0.42 -17.67
N GLY A 559 23.05 1.51 -18.22
CA GLY A 559 22.70 2.04 -19.55
C GLY A 559 21.35 2.77 -19.63
N GLN A 560 20.52 2.74 -18.58
CA GLN A 560 19.18 3.31 -18.61
C GLN A 560 19.19 4.85 -18.56
N THR A 561 18.42 5.46 -19.47
CA THR A 561 18.18 6.91 -19.52
C THR A 561 16.98 7.32 -18.65
N PRO A 562 16.73 8.63 -18.41
CA PRO A 562 15.50 9.08 -17.75
C PRO A 562 14.22 8.59 -18.43
N LEU A 563 14.24 8.33 -19.75
CA LEU A 563 13.09 7.77 -20.47
C LEU A 563 12.82 6.29 -20.10
N HIS A 564 13.87 5.50 -19.86
CA HIS A 564 13.75 4.14 -19.32
C HIS A 564 13.18 4.16 -17.90
N ARG A 565 13.61 5.13 -17.09
CA ARG A 565 13.13 5.35 -15.73
C ARG A 565 11.65 5.79 -15.72
N ALA A 566 11.23 6.67 -16.61
CA ALA A 566 9.82 7.03 -16.78
C ALA A 566 8.93 5.85 -17.21
N ALA A 567 9.48 4.91 -17.99
CA ALA A 567 8.79 3.67 -18.34
C ALA A 567 8.69 2.70 -17.15
N TRP A 568 9.77 2.52 -16.38
CA TRP A 568 9.79 1.74 -15.13
C TRP A 568 8.81 2.28 -14.08
N GLY A 569 8.68 3.60 -13.99
CA GLY A 569 7.70 4.28 -13.13
C GLY A 569 6.27 4.39 -13.68
N GLY A 570 5.99 3.84 -14.87
CA GLY A 570 4.67 3.88 -15.51
C GLY A 570 4.13 5.28 -15.86
N SER A 571 4.96 6.33 -15.78
CA SER A 571 4.50 7.71 -15.89
C SER A 571 4.44 8.18 -17.35
N ALA A 572 3.34 7.81 -18.02
CA ALA A 572 3.00 8.25 -19.37
C ALA A 572 3.13 9.77 -19.56
N ASN A 573 2.75 10.56 -18.55
CA ASN A 573 2.87 12.02 -18.56
C ASN A 573 4.33 12.53 -18.59
N VAL A 574 5.26 11.82 -17.96
CA VAL A 574 6.69 12.14 -17.99
C VAL A 574 7.36 11.56 -19.23
N ALA A 575 7.02 10.33 -19.63
CA ALA A 575 7.50 9.76 -20.89
C ALA A 575 7.14 10.68 -22.08
N LYS A 576 5.89 11.16 -22.16
CA LYS A 576 5.45 12.12 -23.20
C LYS A 576 6.20 13.46 -23.16
N LEU A 577 6.58 13.93 -21.97
CA LEU A 577 7.39 15.14 -21.81
C LEU A 577 8.83 14.90 -22.30
N LEU A 578 9.51 13.89 -21.79
CA LEU A 578 10.89 13.54 -22.18
C LEU A 578 11.00 13.33 -23.71
N LEU A 579 10.04 12.62 -24.30
CA LEU A 579 9.94 12.42 -25.75
C LEU A 579 9.74 13.72 -26.54
N ARG A 580 8.98 14.68 -25.99
CA ARG A 580 8.80 16.01 -26.60
C ARG A 580 10.06 16.86 -26.53
N GLU A 581 10.77 16.82 -25.41
CA GLU A 581 12.02 17.55 -25.19
C GLU A 581 13.25 16.86 -25.81
N GLY A 582 13.05 15.79 -26.60
CA GLY A 582 14.07 15.21 -27.49
C GLY A 582 14.62 13.83 -27.10
N SER A 583 14.13 13.20 -26.01
CA SER A 583 14.62 11.88 -25.61
C SER A 583 14.43 10.82 -26.70
N GLU A 584 15.50 10.08 -26.99
CA GLU A 584 15.49 9.03 -28.00
C GLU A 584 14.67 7.80 -27.57
N ARG A 585 13.68 7.42 -28.39
CA ARG A 585 12.91 6.17 -28.22
C ARG A 585 13.73 4.90 -28.41
N THR A 586 14.95 5.01 -28.95
CA THR A 586 15.77 3.91 -29.47
C THR A 586 17.09 3.69 -28.75
N THR A 587 17.45 4.54 -27.78
CA THR A 587 18.60 4.27 -26.90
C THR A 587 18.37 2.94 -26.18
N LYS A 588 19.39 2.09 -26.16
CA LYS A 588 19.38 0.80 -25.45
C LYS A 588 20.09 0.93 -24.11
N ASP A 589 19.61 0.21 -23.12
CA ASP A 589 20.31 -0.01 -21.84
C ASP A 589 21.41 -1.10 -21.96
N THR A 590 22.10 -1.47 -20.87
CA THR A 590 23.23 -2.42 -20.93
C THR A 590 22.83 -3.81 -21.39
N ASP A 591 21.57 -4.20 -21.18
CA ASP A 591 21.03 -5.49 -21.61
C ASP A 591 20.52 -5.42 -23.06
N GLY A 592 20.59 -4.25 -23.69
CA GLY A 592 20.14 -4.01 -25.05
C GLY A 592 18.66 -3.64 -25.15
N ASN A 593 17.97 -3.37 -24.04
CA ASN A 593 16.55 -3.05 -24.05
C ASN A 593 16.33 -1.55 -24.27
N ILE A 594 15.41 -1.20 -25.19
CA ILE A 594 14.82 0.15 -25.22
C ILE A 594 13.69 0.27 -24.19
N ALA A 595 13.38 1.49 -23.73
CA ALA A 595 12.35 1.79 -22.73
C ALA A 595 10.94 1.17 -22.98
N LEU A 596 10.57 0.87 -24.23
CA LEU A 596 9.33 0.17 -24.56
C LEU A 596 9.30 -1.28 -24.03
N HIS A 597 10.43 -1.98 -23.95
CA HIS A 597 10.48 -3.33 -23.34
C HIS A 597 10.16 -3.25 -21.84
N ILE A 598 10.71 -2.26 -21.14
CA ILE A 598 10.42 -2.01 -19.72
C ILE A 598 8.94 -1.68 -19.52
N ALA A 599 8.37 -0.79 -20.34
CA ALA A 599 6.95 -0.45 -20.28
C ALA A 599 6.05 -1.69 -20.51
N ALA A 600 6.48 -2.62 -21.38
CA ALA A 600 5.76 -3.85 -21.65
C ALA A 600 5.94 -4.93 -20.58
N GLN A 601 7.14 -5.06 -20.01
CA GLN A 601 7.48 -5.94 -18.89
C GLN A 601 6.71 -5.58 -17.62
N MET A 602 6.43 -4.29 -17.41
CA MET A 602 5.74 -3.76 -16.22
C MET A 602 4.23 -3.51 -16.45
N GLY A 603 3.69 -3.88 -17.62
CA GLY A 603 2.25 -3.82 -17.90
C GLY A 603 1.67 -2.42 -18.13
N PHE A 604 2.49 -1.39 -18.35
CA PHE A 604 2.03 -0.01 -18.43
C PHE A 604 1.50 0.38 -19.82
N GLU A 605 0.30 -0.12 -20.17
CA GLU A 605 -0.42 0.18 -21.42
C GLU A 605 -0.36 1.67 -21.84
N PRO A 606 -0.61 2.67 -20.97
CA PRO A 606 -0.59 4.09 -21.40
C PRO A 606 0.81 4.61 -21.74
N VAL A 607 1.89 3.96 -21.26
CA VAL A 607 3.26 4.24 -21.69
C VAL A 607 3.51 3.54 -23.03
N VAL A 608 3.18 2.24 -23.13
CA VAL A 608 3.33 1.44 -24.35
C VAL A 608 2.67 2.12 -25.55
N GLN A 609 1.44 2.64 -25.38
CA GLN A 609 0.71 3.41 -26.39
C GLN A 609 1.53 4.60 -26.92
N LEU A 610 2.09 5.45 -26.04
CA LEU A 610 2.86 6.65 -26.42
C LEU A 610 4.17 6.38 -27.18
N PHE A 611 4.72 5.17 -27.07
CA PHE A 611 5.88 4.76 -27.86
C PHE A 611 5.47 4.30 -29.27
N ILE A 612 4.30 3.68 -29.41
CA ILE A 612 3.81 3.08 -30.66
C ILE A 612 3.09 4.12 -31.54
N GLU A 613 2.32 5.04 -30.95
CA GLU A 613 1.56 6.09 -31.66
C GLU A 613 2.41 6.85 -32.70
N ASP A 614 3.62 7.30 -32.31
CA ASP A 614 4.53 8.03 -33.20
C ASP A 614 5.42 7.12 -34.06
N LYS A 615 5.69 5.87 -33.64
CA LYS A 615 6.67 4.97 -34.28
C LYS A 615 6.27 3.48 -34.15
N LYS A 616 5.30 3.05 -34.97
CA LYS A 616 4.91 1.63 -35.13
C LYS A 616 6.09 0.67 -35.36
N SER A 617 7.22 1.13 -35.94
CA SER A 617 8.42 0.31 -36.14
C SER A 617 9.05 -0.22 -34.84
N LEU A 618 8.75 0.37 -33.68
CA LEU A 618 9.26 -0.08 -32.38
C LEU A 618 8.51 -1.28 -31.80
N VAL A 619 7.33 -1.63 -32.33
CA VAL A 619 6.48 -2.72 -31.82
C VAL A 619 7.17 -4.10 -31.90
N ASN A 620 8.13 -4.23 -32.83
CA ASN A 620 9.01 -5.39 -33.00
C ASN A 620 10.49 -5.02 -32.78
N ALA A 621 10.78 -4.06 -31.89
CA ALA A 621 12.16 -3.84 -31.45
C ALA A 621 12.73 -5.11 -30.82
N GLU A 622 14.02 -5.35 -31.01
CA GLU A 622 14.73 -6.52 -30.45
C GLU A 622 15.58 -6.06 -29.26
N GLY A 623 15.24 -6.55 -28.06
CA GLY A 623 15.90 -6.25 -26.78
C GLY A 623 17.03 -7.23 -26.42
N TYR A 624 17.15 -7.56 -25.14
CA TYR A 624 18.05 -8.61 -24.66
C TYR A 624 17.72 -9.95 -25.32
N ASN A 625 18.72 -10.69 -25.78
CA ASN A 625 18.56 -11.93 -26.57
C ASN A 625 17.51 -11.81 -27.70
N ASN A 626 17.37 -10.62 -28.30
CA ASN A 626 16.37 -10.30 -29.33
C ASN A 626 14.89 -10.48 -28.89
N LEU A 627 14.61 -10.58 -27.58
CA LEU A 627 13.27 -10.58 -27.04
C LEU A 627 12.55 -9.27 -27.40
N THR A 628 11.36 -9.38 -27.99
CA THR A 628 10.54 -8.21 -28.37
C THR A 628 9.65 -7.76 -27.21
N PRO A 629 9.07 -6.54 -27.24
CA PRO A 629 8.12 -6.09 -26.21
C PRO A 629 6.95 -7.06 -25.98
N LEU A 630 6.54 -7.83 -27.01
CA LEU A 630 5.50 -8.85 -26.87
C LEU A 630 5.96 -10.04 -26.01
N HIS A 631 7.23 -10.46 -26.09
CA HIS A 631 7.76 -11.50 -25.19
C HIS A 631 7.71 -11.03 -23.73
N TYR A 632 8.13 -9.78 -23.47
CA TYR A 632 8.09 -9.18 -22.15
C TYR A 632 6.66 -9.04 -21.60
N ALA A 633 5.67 -8.69 -22.44
CA ALA A 633 4.27 -8.63 -22.02
C ALA A 633 3.66 -10.01 -21.75
N THR A 634 4.03 -11.04 -22.52
CA THR A 634 3.43 -12.38 -22.40
C THR A 634 4.02 -13.19 -21.26
N MET A 635 5.33 -13.06 -21.00
CA MET A 635 6.00 -13.72 -19.87
C MET A 635 5.61 -13.14 -18.49
N ASN A 636 5.06 -11.91 -18.45
CA ASN A 636 4.61 -11.23 -17.22
C ASN A 636 3.08 -11.10 -17.08
N GLY A 637 2.27 -11.75 -17.92
CA GLY A 637 0.81 -11.80 -17.73
C GLY A 637 0.00 -10.59 -18.21
N HIS A 638 0.60 -9.63 -18.91
CA HIS A 638 -0.06 -8.38 -19.30
C HIS A 638 -0.88 -8.52 -20.60
N GLU A 639 -2.09 -9.08 -20.48
CA GLU A 639 -3.02 -9.40 -21.58
C GLU A 639 -3.36 -8.15 -22.41
N GLU A 640 -3.67 -7.02 -21.76
CA GLU A 640 -4.01 -5.75 -22.40
C GLU A 640 -2.84 -5.15 -23.20
N VAL A 641 -1.62 -5.24 -22.66
CA VAL A 641 -0.40 -4.80 -23.35
C VAL A 641 -0.08 -5.70 -24.54
N ALA A 642 -0.22 -7.01 -24.38
CA ALA A 642 -0.05 -7.95 -25.49
C ALA A 642 -1.07 -7.66 -26.61
N GLN A 643 -2.33 -7.40 -26.27
CA GLN A 643 -3.37 -7.03 -27.22
C GLN A 643 -3.06 -5.72 -27.96
N LEU A 644 -2.60 -4.68 -27.25
CA LEU A 644 -2.18 -3.42 -27.85
C LEU A 644 -1.00 -3.59 -28.81
N LEU A 645 0.04 -4.33 -28.40
CA LEU A 645 1.20 -4.64 -29.22
C LEU A 645 0.80 -5.40 -30.50
N MET A 646 -0.04 -6.43 -30.37
CA MET A 646 -0.49 -7.25 -31.51
C MET A 646 -1.36 -6.46 -32.49
N LYS A 647 -2.31 -5.66 -32.00
CA LYS A 647 -3.13 -4.74 -32.80
C LYS A 647 -2.28 -3.80 -33.66
N GLU A 648 -1.14 -3.36 -33.13
CA GLU A 648 -0.23 -2.43 -33.79
C GLU A 648 0.90 -3.13 -34.59
N GLY A 649 0.86 -4.46 -34.70
CA GLY A 649 1.71 -5.24 -35.62
C GLY A 649 2.83 -6.06 -34.98
N ALA A 650 2.77 -6.37 -33.68
CA ALA A 650 3.71 -7.29 -33.05
C ALA A 650 3.63 -8.71 -33.63
N LYS A 651 4.81 -9.32 -33.84
CA LYS A 651 4.97 -10.66 -34.40
C LYS A 651 4.82 -11.75 -33.35
N LEU A 652 3.84 -12.64 -33.55
CA LEU A 652 3.65 -13.87 -32.76
C LEU A 652 4.70 -14.95 -33.05
N ASP A 653 5.37 -14.86 -34.20
CA ASP A 653 6.39 -15.77 -34.70
C ASP A 653 7.82 -15.26 -34.51
N ALA A 654 8.01 -14.07 -33.92
CA ALA A 654 9.32 -13.57 -33.54
C ALA A 654 10.02 -14.56 -32.60
N LYS A 655 11.35 -14.71 -32.75
CA LYS A 655 12.16 -15.66 -31.99
C LYS A 655 13.35 -14.99 -31.33
N ASP A 656 13.63 -15.39 -30.09
CA ASP A 656 14.83 -14.98 -29.37
C ASP A 656 16.12 -15.52 -30.05
N SER A 657 17.26 -14.90 -29.77
CA SER A 657 18.57 -15.26 -30.33
C SER A 657 19.40 -16.22 -29.47
N ALA A 658 18.95 -16.59 -28.27
CA ALA A 658 19.56 -17.60 -27.41
C ALA A 658 19.10 -19.03 -27.80
N ILE A 659 17.81 -19.33 -27.64
CA ILE A 659 17.18 -20.66 -27.80
C ILE A 659 16.06 -20.69 -28.85
N GLY A 660 15.57 -19.54 -29.31
CA GLY A 660 14.60 -19.44 -30.40
C GLY A 660 13.15 -19.72 -29.99
N TRP A 661 12.80 -19.45 -28.73
CA TRP A 661 11.45 -19.34 -28.22
C TRP A 661 10.70 -18.17 -28.84
N THR A 662 9.38 -18.32 -28.92
CA THR A 662 8.42 -17.28 -29.34
C THR A 662 7.68 -16.73 -28.10
N PRO A 663 6.88 -15.64 -28.21
CA PRO A 663 6.10 -15.14 -27.07
C PRO A 663 5.19 -16.19 -26.41
N LEU A 664 4.74 -17.19 -27.19
CA LEU A 664 3.97 -18.35 -26.70
C LEU A 664 4.83 -19.33 -25.88
N HIS A 665 6.08 -19.58 -26.28
CA HIS A 665 6.99 -20.39 -25.47
C HIS A 665 7.28 -19.72 -24.13
N CYS A 666 7.55 -18.42 -24.11
CA CYS A 666 7.80 -17.67 -22.86
C CYS A 666 6.57 -17.64 -21.95
N ALA A 667 5.35 -17.49 -22.52
CA ALA A 667 4.10 -17.55 -21.74
C ALA A 667 3.87 -18.94 -21.12
N VAL A 668 4.21 -20.02 -21.85
CA VAL A 668 4.12 -21.40 -21.32
C VAL A 668 5.18 -21.65 -20.26
N ASP A 669 6.44 -21.29 -20.51
CA ASP A 669 7.55 -21.50 -19.58
C ASP A 669 7.27 -20.86 -18.21
N HIS A 670 6.77 -19.63 -18.21
CA HIS A 670 6.43 -18.88 -17.00
C HIS A 670 5.05 -19.25 -16.40
N GLY A 671 4.37 -20.30 -16.90
CA GLY A 671 3.11 -20.81 -16.35
C GLY A 671 1.90 -19.89 -16.54
N VAL A 672 1.97 -18.94 -17.48
CA VAL A 672 1.00 -17.83 -17.60
C VAL A 672 -0.20 -18.25 -18.47
N GLU A 673 -1.01 -19.19 -17.97
CA GLU A 673 -2.06 -19.88 -18.74
C GLU A 673 -3.02 -18.92 -19.48
N GLY A 674 -3.36 -17.79 -18.86
CA GLY A 674 -4.19 -16.75 -19.48
C GLY A 674 -3.55 -16.15 -20.74
N GLN A 675 -2.25 -15.87 -20.73
CA GLN A 675 -1.50 -15.39 -21.90
C GLN A 675 -1.30 -16.51 -22.93
N VAL A 676 -1.05 -17.75 -22.49
CA VAL A 676 -0.98 -18.91 -23.39
C VAL A 676 -2.28 -19.05 -24.17
N LYS A 677 -3.42 -19.03 -23.47
CA LYS A 677 -4.74 -19.06 -24.09
C LYS A 677 -4.95 -17.88 -25.05
N PHE A 678 -4.71 -16.66 -24.57
CA PHE A 678 -4.89 -15.43 -25.35
C PHE A 678 -4.09 -15.46 -26.66
N LEU A 679 -2.81 -15.85 -26.62
CA LEU A 679 -1.95 -15.96 -27.80
C LEU A 679 -2.45 -17.02 -28.80
N VAL A 680 -2.92 -18.17 -28.32
CA VAL A 680 -3.44 -19.26 -29.17
C VAL A 680 -4.77 -18.87 -29.81
N GLU A 681 -5.69 -18.23 -29.06
CA GLU A 681 -6.95 -17.69 -29.61
C GLU A 681 -6.71 -16.61 -30.67
N HIS A 682 -5.60 -15.86 -30.59
CA HIS A 682 -5.18 -14.87 -31.59
C HIS A 682 -4.19 -15.43 -32.64
N GLY A 683 -4.01 -16.75 -32.73
CA GLY A 683 -3.33 -17.41 -33.86
C GLY A 683 -1.83 -17.61 -33.74
N ALA A 684 -1.26 -17.62 -32.54
CA ALA A 684 0.13 -18.06 -32.33
C ALA A 684 0.30 -19.55 -32.72
N ASP A 685 1.41 -19.90 -33.40
CA ASP A 685 1.65 -21.29 -33.81
C ASP A 685 2.02 -22.19 -32.63
N VAL A 686 1.07 -22.99 -32.17
CA VAL A 686 1.24 -24.03 -31.14
C VAL A 686 2.28 -25.10 -31.52
N ASN A 687 2.66 -25.20 -32.79
CA ASN A 687 3.66 -26.15 -33.30
C ASN A 687 5.02 -25.49 -33.58
N ALA A 688 5.21 -24.22 -33.24
CA ALA A 688 6.46 -23.49 -33.49
C ALA A 688 7.64 -24.21 -32.82
N GLU A 689 8.71 -24.49 -33.57
CA GLU A 689 9.89 -25.19 -33.05
C GLU A 689 11.02 -24.22 -32.68
N CYS A 690 11.60 -24.38 -31.48
CA CYS A 690 12.80 -23.68 -31.05
C CYS A 690 14.08 -24.25 -31.72
N LYS A 691 15.27 -23.74 -31.38
CA LYS A 691 16.54 -24.23 -31.94
C LYS A 691 16.78 -25.72 -31.68
N PHE A 692 16.26 -26.29 -30.59
CA PHE A 692 16.36 -27.72 -30.24
C PHE A 692 15.22 -28.58 -30.81
N GLY A 693 14.21 -27.98 -31.46
CA GLY A 693 13.01 -28.69 -31.92
C GLY A 693 11.90 -28.79 -30.87
N TRP A 694 12.09 -28.21 -29.67
CA TRP A 694 11.03 -28.11 -28.66
C TRP A 694 9.93 -27.20 -29.18
N THR A 695 8.69 -27.55 -28.83
CA THR A 695 7.49 -26.76 -29.09
C THR A 695 6.89 -26.27 -27.76
N PRO A 696 5.89 -25.38 -27.76
CA PRO A 696 5.17 -25.02 -26.54
C PRO A 696 4.70 -26.23 -25.72
N LEU A 697 4.28 -27.34 -26.35
CA LEU A 697 3.90 -28.55 -25.60
C LEU A 697 5.08 -29.25 -24.90
N HIS A 698 6.29 -29.20 -25.47
CA HIS A 698 7.48 -29.75 -24.79
C HIS A 698 7.78 -28.96 -23.51
N VAL A 699 7.66 -27.63 -23.55
CA VAL A 699 7.85 -26.76 -22.38
C VAL A 699 6.73 -26.98 -21.35
N ALA A 700 5.47 -27.05 -21.78
CA ALA A 700 4.33 -27.31 -20.90
C ALA A 700 4.46 -28.67 -20.17
N ALA A 701 4.93 -29.69 -20.90
CA ALA A 701 5.17 -31.02 -20.36
C ALA A 701 6.36 -31.06 -19.38
N MET A 702 7.46 -30.37 -19.72
CA MET A 702 8.64 -30.21 -18.86
C MET A 702 8.28 -29.56 -17.52
N ASN A 703 7.37 -28.58 -17.53
CA ASN A 703 6.97 -27.80 -16.36
C ASN A 703 5.67 -28.32 -15.67
N GLY A 704 5.14 -29.48 -16.09
CA GLY A 704 3.98 -30.12 -15.46
C GLY A 704 2.63 -29.42 -15.65
N LEU A 705 2.51 -28.54 -16.65
CA LEU A 705 1.37 -27.63 -16.83
C LEU A 705 0.18 -28.33 -17.53
N GLU A 706 -0.53 -29.18 -16.79
CA GLU A 706 -1.60 -30.05 -17.31
C GLU A 706 -2.72 -29.29 -18.06
N ASP A 707 -3.21 -28.16 -17.52
CA ASP A 707 -4.24 -27.35 -18.17
C ASP A 707 -3.75 -26.69 -19.47
N VAL A 708 -2.48 -26.28 -19.53
CA VAL A 708 -1.82 -25.81 -20.76
C VAL A 708 -1.62 -26.95 -21.76
N VAL A 709 -1.25 -28.16 -21.32
CA VAL A 709 -1.13 -29.34 -22.17
C VAL A 709 -2.48 -29.68 -22.81
N ARG A 710 -3.55 -29.73 -22.02
CA ARG A 710 -4.92 -29.96 -22.51
C ARG A 710 -5.39 -28.86 -23.47
N LEU A 711 -5.04 -27.59 -23.20
CA LEU A 711 -5.34 -26.46 -24.11
C LEU A 711 -4.62 -26.60 -25.46
N LEU A 712 -3.32 -26.84 -25.45
CA LEU A 712 -2.52 -26.93 -26.68
C LEU A 712 -2.94 -28.11 -27.55
N LEU A 713 -3.23 -29.28 -26.95
CA LEU A 713 -3.75 -30.46 -27.66
C LEU A 713 -5.08 -30.17 -28.38
N GLY A 714 -6.00 -29.45 -27.72
CA GLY A 714 -7.29 -29.05 -28.31
C GLY A 714 -7.19 -28.20 -29.58
N HIS A 715 -6.08 -27.48 -29.79
CA HIS A 715 -5.86 -26.60 -30.95
C HIS A 715 -5.15 -27.28 -32.14
N LYS A 716 -5.38 -28.59 -32.35
CA LYS A 716 -4.83 -29.41 -33.46
C LYS A 716 -3.30 -29.47 -33.46
N PHE A 717 -2.69 -29.48 -32.28
CA PHE A 717 -1.26 -29.68 -32.11
C PHE A 717 -0.81 -31.04 -32.66
N LYS A 718 0.42 -31.12 -33.18
CA LYS A 718 1.05 -32.36 -33.64
C LYS A 718 2.10 -32.83 -32.66
N ILE A 719 1.81 -33.91 -31.93
CA ILE A 719 2.82 -34.60 -31.11
C ILE A 719 3.96 -35.06 -32.02
N LYS A 720 5.12 -34.45 -31.80
CA LYS A 720 6.40 -34.69 -32.46
C LYS A 720 7.44 -35.04 -31.40
N ALA A 721 8.54 -35.61 -31.85
CA ALA A 721 9.79 -35.59 -31.10
C ALA A 721 10.62 -34.34 -31.46
N ASP A 722 11.48 -33.91 -30.55
CA ASP A 722 12.51 -32.91 -30.78
C ASP A 722 13.69 -33.45 -31.63
N LYS A 723 14.75 -32.65 -31.79
CA LYS A 723 15.93 -33.03 -32.60
C LYS A 723 16.75 -34.18 -32.02
N TYR A 724 16.50 -34.60 -30.79
CA TYR A 724 17.15 -35.73 -30.12
C TYR A 724 16.26 -36.98 -30.06
N GLY A 725 15.02 -36.91 -30.57
CA GLY A 725 14.05 -38.01 -30.53
C GLY A 725 13.16 -38.00 -29.27
N TRP A 726 13.15 -36.91 -28.50
CA TRP A 726 12.40 -36.83 -27.25
C TRP A 726 11.03 -36.20 -27.48
N THR A 727 9.98 -36.88 -27.03
CA THR A 727 8.59 -36.37 -27.11
C THR A 727 8.25 -35.55 -25.87
N PRO A 728 7.21 -34.69 -25.87
CA PRO A 728 6.73 -33.99 -24.68
C PRO A 728 6.51 -34.94 -23.49
N ARG A 729 5.98 -36.14 -23.75
CA ARG A 729 5.82 -37.18 -22.72
C ARG A 729 7.14 -37.58 -22.05
N HIS A 730 8.24 -37.71 -22.80
CA HIS A 730 9.55 -38.00 -22.20
C HIS A 730 10.05 -36.85 -21.33
N PHE A 731 9.76 -35.59 -21.69
CA PHE A 731 10.07 -34.42 -20.85
C PHE A 731 9.26 -34.45 -19.54
N ALA A 732 7.97 -34.76 -19.60
CA ALA A 732 7.13 -34.91 -18.40
C ALA A 732 7.62 -36.05 -17.50
N GLU A 733 7.82 -37.26 -18.05
CA GLU A 733 8.27 -38.44 -17.30
C GLU A 733 9.63 -38.22 -16.60
N ILE A 734 10.57 -37.51 -17.22
CA ILE A 734 11.90 -37.23 -16.66
C ILE A 734 11.88 -36.13 -15.59
N ASN A 735 10.99 -35.14 -15.68
CA ASN A 735 10.83 -34.10 -14.65
C ASN A 735 9.87 -34.53 -13.51
N GLY A 736 9.36 -35.77 -13.56
CA GLY A 736 8.50 -36.35 -12.52
C GLY A 736 7.01 -36.19 -12.73
N HIS A 737 6.59 -35.48 -13.79
CA HIS A 737 5.20 -35.15 -14.14
C HIS A 737 4.49 -36.30 -14.88
N SER A 738 4.56 -37.51 -14.33
CA SER A 738 4.01 -38.73 -14.95
C SER A 738 2.46 -38.76 -14.99
N GLU A 739 1.83 -37.84 -14.27
CA GLU A 739 0.38 -37.60 -14.20
C GLU A 739 -0.18 -36.79 -15.38
N VAL A 740 0.66 -36.11 -16.17
CA VAL A 740 0.22 -35.26 -17.28
C VAL A 740 -0.34 -36.12 -18.41
N ASP A 741 -1.64 -35.97 -18.71
CA ASP A 741 -2.28 -36.68 -19.80
C ASP A 741 -1.97 -36.04 -21.17
N PHE A 742 -1.72 -36.90 -22.15
CA PHE A 742 -1.45 -36.55 -23.55
C PHE A 742 -2.49 -37.15 -24.52
N ALA A 743 -3.57 -37.76 -24.00
CA ALA A 743 -4.76 -38.07 -24.77
C ALA A 743 -5.48 -36.78 -25.23
N ALA A 744 -6.19 -36.85 -26.36
CA ALA A 744 -6.86 -35.74 -27.02
C ALA A 744 -8.29 -36.11 -27.44
#